data_AF-A0AAV4B3B6-F1
#
_entry.id   AF-A0AAV4B3B6-F1
#
_cell.length_a   1.000
_cell.length_b   1.000
_cell.length_c   1.000
_cell.angle_alpha   90.00
_cell.angle_beta   90.00
_cell.angle_gamma   90.00
#
_symmetry.space_group_name_H-M   'P 1'
#
loop_
_entity.id
_entity.type
_entity.pdbx_description
1 polymer ?
#
loop_
_entity_poly.entity_id
_entity_poly.type
_entity_poly.pdbx_seq_one_letter_code
_entity_poly.pdbx_strand_id
1 'polypeptide(L)'
;MSEFPGQDFFKLLMTDNTSAFIGGKNRVYNLQLDNLQKISSLEWEANHVYKDKCRMNSKTDCSNYIRVLVRKRGDRIFICGTNAYSPICRHYKLNEENEFEMLRDGEKTGTAICPYHAQSNSTFLFTGGRLYTATRANADGLNPLILSMDENGTRKVRTNDGDSSLLNEPNFVGSFEKDDKVYFLFREVAVENINCGKAVFSRVARVCKQDMGGRSQAWKYYYTSFFKARLNCSIPGEYPFHFNEIHSASDLGQGNFKPTKDSGDRYDMIYGVFNTPQNSIRGSAVCAFRHTDISQVFKERFKGQESPRHNWLPIPWDETPVTHPEQCTKNSHRISDDTWRFTKNHPLMDRAVNPTGGAPVLVFTSVSARLTHIAVDWQLLAADKRYYDIIFVGTDDGRVIKAINKGEGQAVDTVVIEDIQVLEKGKSVTGLKLIGSRADQQQQKLLVVSHDMVSGVPLHRCERATSCSSCVALQDPYCVWNVAMKLCIRAETGIQSIATGEHPSCEPEPSEEKVEVPTVPPTVPLMCSCKTAEAVDEAADVDGIQEIGEADNLKVEASQMASAGGTAVEIVIVAVMASIIVSLVVGFLIGYKFQSCRYRDDVFLDRNCSSLQRGRNRLSSGDNPHFHTDHVGLAPKQMNIVMNRKGNFVETKPVTKSNKVYL
;
A
#
# COMPACT_ATOMS: atom_id res chain seq x y z
N MET A 1 8.69 13.51 -22.52
CA MET A 1 7.63 13.00 -21.61
C MET A 1 6.32 13.31 -22.29
N SER A 2 5.38 12.36 -22.38
CA SER A 2 4.01 12.63 -22.84
C SER A 2 3.10 12.76 -21.63
N GLU A 3 2.12 13.66 -21.68
CA GLU A 3 1.24 13.95 -20.56
C GLU A 3 -0.21 14.10 -21.05
N PHE A 4 -1.15 13.60 -20.24
CA PHE A 4 -2.58 13.77 -20.41
C PHE A 4 -3.18 14.29 -19.09
N PRO A 5 -3.44 15.60 -18.97
CA PRO A 5 -4.04 16.21 -17.78
C PRO A 5 -5.57 16.04 -17.76
N GLY A 6 -6.16 16.02 -16.57
CA GLY A 6 -7.61 16.10 -16.35
C GLY A 6 -7.96 16.22 -14.86
N GLN A 7 -9.22 16.44 -14.48
CA GLN A 7 -9.62 16.51 -13.06
C GLN A 7 -10.66 15.44 -12.72
N ASP A 8 -10.39 14.21 -13.17
CA ASP A 8 -11.42 13.16 -13.23
C ASP A 8 -11.13 11.97 -12.31
N PHE A 9 -10.22 12.08 -11.34
CA PHE A 9 -9.90 10.97 -10.43
C PHE A 9 -9.56 9.69 -11.23
N PHE A 10 -8.51 9.79 -12.04
CA PHE A 10 -8.15 8.72 -12.97
C PHE A 10 -7.78 7.42 -12.25
N LYS A 11 -8.14 6.31 -12.90
CA LYS A 11 -7.73 4.95 -12.56
C LYS A 11 -7.42 4.20 -13.86
N LEU A 12 -6.23 3.60 -13.95
CA LEU A 12 -5.91 2.68 -15.03
C LEU A 12 -6.80 1.43 -14.90
N LEU A 13 -7.62 1.15 -15.91
CA LEU A 13 -8.54 0.01 -15.88
C LEU A 13 -8.00 -1.17 -16.69
N MET A 14 -7.45 -0.89 -17.86
CA MET A 14 -6.93 -1.90 -18.78
C MET A 14 -5.91 -1.25 -19.70
N THR A 15 -4.90 -2.03 -20.08
CA THR A 15 -4.01 -1.73 -21.20
C THR A 15 -4.08 -2.87 -22.19
N ASP A 16 -4.18 -2.57 -23.47
CA ASP A 16 -3.89 -3.52 -24.54
C ASP A 16 -2.53 -3.17 -25.18
N ASN A 17 -2.25 -3.69 -26.39
CA ASN A 17 -0.96 -3.47 -27.04
C ASN A 17 -0.80 -2.05 -27.60
N THR A 18 -1.89 -1.33 -27.89
CA THR A 18 -1.85 -0.04 -28.58
C THR A 18 -2.49 1.09 -27.77
N SER A 19 -3.34 0.75 -26.82
CA SER A 19 -4.24 1.67 -26.13
C SER A 19 -4.32 1.39 -24.62
N ALA A 20 -4.53 2.46 -23.85
CA ALA A 20 -4.84 2.42 -22.43
C ALA A 20 -6.25 2.96 -22.16
N PHE A 21 -7.04 2.19 -21.41
CA PHE A 21 -8.35 2.60 -20.93
C PHE A 21 -8.25 3.19 -19.53
N ILE A 22 -8.53 4.48 -19.41
CA ILE A 22 -8.49 5.24 -18.17
C ILE A 22 -9.92 5.55 -17.73
N GLY A 23 -10.31 5.06 -16.56
CA GLY A 23 -11.58 5.41 -15.92
C GLY A 23 -11.45 6.70 -15.13
N GLY A 24 -12.43 7.58 -15.27
CA GLY A 24 -12.51 8.83 -14.51
C GLY A 24 -13.91 9.13 -14.00
N LYS A 25 -14.10 10.38 -13.59
CA LYS A 25 -15.35 10.99 -13.17
C LYS A 25 -16.20 11.21 -14.41
N ASN A 26 -17.37 10.58 -14.42
CA ASN A 26 -18.36 10.57 -15.49
C ASN A 26 -17.83 10.14 -16.87
N ARG A 27 -16.60 9.64 -16.99
CA ARG A 27 -15.96 9.42 -18.30
C ARG A 27 -15.03 8.20 -18.30
N VAL A 28 -14.86 7.64 -19.49
CA VAL A 28 -13.78 6.70 -19.83
C VAL A 28 -13.00 7.29 -20.99
N TYR A 29 -11.67 7.23 -20.90
CA TYR A 29 -10.76 7.64 -21.97
C TYR A 29 -10.10 6.41 -22.57
N ASN A 30 -10.05 6.39 -23.90
CA ASN A 30 -9.22 5.47 -24.67
C ASN A 30 -8.03 6.26 -25.22
N LEU A 31 -6.84 6.03 -24.67
CA LEU A 31 -5.62 6.77 -25.01
C LEU A 31 -4.67 5.90 -25.82
N GLN A 32 -4.05 6.45 -26.85
CA GLN A 32 -2.96 5.79 -27.57
C GLN A 32 -1.70 5.71 -26.69
N LEU A 33 -1.06 4.55 -26.62
CA LEU A 33 0.09 4.34 -25.74
C LEU A 33 1.35 5.13 -26.14
N ASP A 34 1.54 5.37 -27.44
CA ASP A 34 2.77 6.00 -27.97
C ASP A 34 2.94 7.43 -27.50
N ASN A 35 1.87 8.23 -27.54
CA ASN A 35 1.91 9.67 -27.29
C ASN A 35 0.87 10.13 -26.27
N LEU A 36 0.06 9.21 -25.71
CA LEU A 36 -1.05 9.49 -24.79
C LEU A 36 -2.14 10.40 -25.40
N GLN A 37 -2.24 10.45 -26.73
CA GLN A 37 -3.35 11.14 -27.39
C GLN A 37 -4.66 10.38 -27.18
N LYS A 38 -5.73 11.13 -26.96
CA LYS A 38 -7.08 10.58 -26.84
C LYS A 38 -7.55 10.08 -28.20
N ILE A 39 -7.75 8.77 -28.32
CA ILE A 39 -8.39 8.12 -29.47
C ILE A 39 -9.89 8.37 -29.40
N SER A 40 -10.51 8.02 -28.27
CA SER A 40 -11.94 8.22 -28.05
C SER A 40 -12.26 8.40 -26.56
N SER A 41 -13.48 8.84 -26.27
CA SER A 41 -13.97 8.90 -24.89
C SER A 41 -15.45 8.58 -24.81
N LEU A 42 -15.85 7.89 -23.74
CA LEU A 42 -17.24 7.66 -23.40
C LEU A 42 -17.61 8.60 -22.25
N GLU A 43 -18.66 9.40 -22.45
CA GLU A 43 -19.29 10.16 -21.38
C GLU A 43 -20.46 9.35 -20.78
N TRP A 44 -20.43 9.18 -19.47
CA TRP A 44 -21.39 8.42 -18.70
C TRP A 44 -21.60 9.07 -17.33
N GLU A 45 -22.47 10.05 -17.27
CA GLU A 45 -22.87 10.67 -16.03
C GLU A 45 -23.77 9.77 -15.17
N ALA A 46 -23.80 10.04 -13.86
CA ALA A 46 -24.76 9.43 -12.96
C ALA A 46 -26.19 9.89 -13.27
N ASN A 47 -27.16 8.98 -13.14
CA ASN A 47 -28.58 9.31 -13.32
C ASN A 47 -29.04 10.34 -12.25
N HIS A 48 -29.82 11.34 -12.66
CA HIS A 48 -30.36 12.38 -11.77
C HIS A 48 -31.06 11.82 -10.52
N VAL A 49 -31.84 10.75 -10.66
CA VAL A 49 -32.53 10.10 -9.53
C VAL A 49 -31.55 9.58 -8.48
N TYR A 50 -30.42 9.00 -8.90
CA TYR A 50 -29.39 8.53 -7.98
C TYR A 50 -28.54 9.68 -7.43
N LYS A 51 -28.28 10.72 -8.23
CA LYS A 51 -27.63 11.96 -7.76
C LYS A 51 -28.43 12.60 -6.61
N ASP A 52 -29.75 12.71 -6.76
CA ASP A 52 -30.63 13.30 -5.74
C ASP A 52 -30.68 12.44 -4.47
N LYS A 53 -30.83 11.11 -4.61
CA LYS A 53 -30.75 10.17 -3.47
C LYS A 53 -29.41 10.27 -2.73
N CYS A 54 -28.31 10.39 -3.46
CA CYS A 54 -26.97 10.53 -2.88
C CYS A 54 -26.84 11.84 -2.08
N ARG A 55 -27.35 12.95 -2.63
CA ARG A 55 -27.35 14.27 -1.96
C ARG A 55 -28.24 14.29 -0.72
N MET A 56 -29.42 13.66 -0.77
CA MET A 56 -30.30 13.52 0.40
C MET A 56 -29.61 12.79 1.56
N ASN A 57 -28.74 11.83 1.25
CA ASN A 57 -27.91 11.14 2.25
C ASN A 57 -26.66 11.93 2.68
N SER A 58 -26.64 13.25 2.45
CA SER A 58 -25.55 14.18 2.83
C SER A 58 -24.17 13.77 2.29
N LYS A 59 -24.12 13.10 1.13
CA LYS A 59 -22.86 12.80 0.44
C LYS A 59 -22.50 13.96 -0.50
N THR A 60 -21.24 14.40 -0.45
CA THR A 60 -20.76 15.58 -1.17
C THR A 60 -20.36 15.30 -2.62
N ASP A 61 -19.99 14.05 -2.94
CA ASP A 61 -19.52 13.67 -4.27
C ASP A 61 -20.41 12.58 -4.88
N CYS A 62 -21.44 13.04 -5.60
CA CYS A 62 -22.47 12.21 -6.22
C CYS A 62 -22.24 12.05 -7.73
N SER A 63 -21.03 11.67 -8.10
CA SER A 63 -20.63 11.48 -9.51
C SER A 63 -20.56 10.01 -9.89
N ASN A 64 -20.47 9.71 -11.19
CA ASN A 64 -20.23 8.34 -11.66
C ASN A 64 -18.75 8.10 -11.89
N TYR A 65 -18.07 7.39 -11.00
CA TYR A 65 -16.67 7.06 -11.17
C TYR A 65 -16.50 5.70 -11.81
N ILE A 66 -15.86 5.65 -12.98
CA ILE A 66 -15.66 4.38 -13.68
C ILE A 66 -14.50 3.62 -13.03
N ARG A 67 -14.75 2.37 -12.62
CA ARG A 67 -13.82 1.59 -11.78
C ARG A 67 -13.58 0.17 -12.25
N VAL A 68 -14.38 -0.33 -13.18
CA VAL A 68 -14.24 -1.66 -13.79
C VAL A 68 -14.44 -1.53 -15.29
N LEU A 69 -13.50 -2.09 -16.06
CA LEU A 69 -13.63 -2.26 -17.50
C LEU A 69 -12.96 -3.57 -17.89
N VAL A 70 -13.70 -4.45 -18.55
CA VAL A 70 -13.18 -5.73 -19.05
C VAL A 70 -13.61 -5.95 -20.49
N ARG A 71 -12.70 -6.49 -21.30
CA ARG A 71 -12.97 -6.91 -22.67
C ARG A 71 -13.35 -8.38 -22.66
N LYS A 72 -14.57 -8.70 -23.09
CA LYS A 72 -15.14 -10.05 -23.18
C LYS A 72 -14.98 -10.60 -24.60
N ARG A 73 -15.35 -11.87 -24.80
CA ARG A 73 -15.39 -12.49 -26.13
C ARG A 73 -16.31 -11.72 -27.09
N GLY A 74 -15.94 -11.73 -28.37
CA GLY A 74 -16.67 -11.00 -29.43
C GLY A 74 -16.55 -9.49 -29.35
N ASP A 75 -15.43 -8.99 -28.80
CA ASP A 75 -15.12 -7.57 -28.63
C ASP A 75 -16.13 -6.75 -27.82
N ARG A 76 -16.84 -7.41 -26.90
CA ARG A 76 -17.80 -6.76 -26.01
C ARG A 76 -17.07 -6.19 -24.81
N ILE A 77 -17.14 -4.88 -24.61
CA ILE A 77 -16.55 -4.19 -23.47
C ILE A 77 -17.60 -4.06 -22.36
N PHE A 78 -17.31 -4.58 -21.19
CA PHE A 78 -18.18 -4.49 -20.01
C PHE A 78 -17.61 -3.46 -19.05
N ILE A 79 -18.36 -2.37 -18.82
CA ILE A 79 -17.92 -1.21 -18.04
C ILE A 79 -18.86 -1.02 -16.85
N CYS A 80 -18.30 -0.76 -15.66
CA CYS A 80 -19.08 -0.42 -14.48
C CYS A 80 -18.55 0.84 -13.79
N GLY A 81 -19.47 1.64 -13.27
CA GLY A 81 -19.18 2.85 -12.51
C GLY A 81 -19.96 2.93 -11.20
N THR A 82 -19.53 3.80 -10.30
CA THR A 82 -20.14 4.00 -8.97
C THR A 82 -21.55 4.59 -9.04
N ASN A 83 -21.85 5.33 -10.11
CA ASN A 83 -23.13 5.98 -10.41
C ASN A 83 -23.80 6.59 -9.16
N ALA A 84 -23.12 7.55 -8.53
CA ALA A 84 -23.57 8.24 -7.32
C ALA A 84 -23.97 7.29 -6.16
N TYR A 85 -23.05 6.42 -5.74
CA TYR A 85 -23.29 5.39 -4.71
C TYR A 85 -24.41 4.39 -5.07
N SER A 86 -24.68 4.18 -6.36
CA SER A 86 -25.60 3.16 -6.84
C SER A 86 -25.01 2.48 -8.07
N PRO A 87 -24.03 1.56 -7.90
CA PRO A 87 -23.21 1.06 -9.00
C PRO A 87 -24.02 0.37 -10.11
N ILE A 88 -23.69 0.69 -11.36
CA ILE A 88 -24.33 0.14 -12.56
C ILE A 88 -23.25 -0.32 -13.53
N CYS A 89 -23.58 -1.36 -14.31
CA CYS A 89 -22.76 -1.87 -15.39
C CYS A 89 -23.52 -1.82 -16.73
N ARG A 90 -22.78 -1.57 -17.80
CA ARG A 90 -23.27 -1.54 -19.19
C ARG A 90 -22.31 -2.29 -20.12
N HIS A 91 -22.83 -2.73 -21.25
CA HIS A 91 -22.05 -3.36 -22.31
C HIS A 91 -21.91 -2.40 -23.49
N TYR A 92 -20.71 -2.37 -24.05
CA TYR A 92 -20.32 -1.55 -25.19
C TYR A 92 -19.59 -2.41 -26.22
N LYS A 93 -19.44 -1.89 -27.43
CA LYS A 93 -18.47 -2.32 -28.44
C LYS A 93 -17.78 -1.08 -28.98
N LEU A 94 -16.59 -1.25 -29.55
CA LEU A 94 -15.96 -0.19 -30.33
C LEU A 94 -16.45 -0.31 -31.79
N ASN A 95 -16.86 0.79 -32.40
CA ASN A 95 -17.15 0.83 -33.84
C ASN A 95 -15.84 0.91 -34.65
N GLU A 96 -15.95 0.99 -35.98
CA GLU A 96 -14.79 1.10 -36.88
C GLU A 96 -13.96 2.37 -36.64
N GLU A 97 -14.56 3.41 -36.05
CA GLU A 97 -13.93 4.67 -35.69
C GLU A 97 -13.38 4.69 -34.24
N ASN A 98 -13.35 3.53 -33.56
CA ASN A 98 -12.97 3.36 -32.15
C ASN A 98 -13.84 4.12 -31.13
N GLU A 99 -15.07 4.48 -31.49
CA GLU A 99 -16.05 5.07 -30.58
C GLU A 99 -16.86 4.01 -29.83
N PHE A 100 -17.31 4.37 -28.62
CA PHE A 100 -18.07 3.47 -27.76
C PHE A 100 -19.55 3.44 -28.16
N GLU A 101 -20.02 2.31 -28.70
CA GLU A 101 -21.43 2.06 -29.00
C GLU A 101 -22.03 1.17 -27.91
N MET A 102 -23.06 1.67 -27.20
CA MET A 102 -23.75 0.89 -26.17
C MET A 102 -24.56 -0.25 -26.79
N LEU A 103 -24.37 -1.46 -26.29
CA LEU A 103 -25.17 -2.62 -26.70
C LEU A 103 -26.55 -2.58 -26.03
N ARG A 104 -27.58 -3.10 -26.72
CA ARG A 104 -28.98 -3.13 -26.26
C ARG A 104 -29.28 -4.19 -25.20
N ASP A 105 -28.30 -4.53 -24.35
CA ASP A 105 -28.42 -5.53 -23.29
C ASP A 105 -29.07 -4.99 -22.00
N GLY A 106 -29.39 -3.69 -21.98
CA GLY A 106 -29.89 -2.98 -20.81
C GLY A 106 -28.82 -2.74 -19.74
N GLU A 107 -29.19 -1.98 -18.72
CA GLU A 107 -28.35 -1.74 -17.55
C GLU A 107 -28.40 -2.94 -16.60
N LYS A 108 -27.24 -3.36 -16.09
CA LYS A 108 -27.14 -4.40 -15.07
C LYS A 108 -26.72 -3.77 -13.74
N THR A 109 -27.19 -4.35 -12.64
CA THR A 109 -26.70 -3.96 -11.31
C THR A 109 -25.18 -4.15 -11.24
N GLY A 110 -24.48 -3.12 -10.75
CA GLY A 110 -23.05 -3.16 -10.45
C GLY A 110 -22.75 -3.52 -9.00
N THR A 111 -23.77 -3.81 -8.18
CA THR A 111 -23.59 -4.28 -6.81
C THR A 111 -22.68 -5.50 -6.80
N ALA A 112 -21.73 -5.55 -5.86
CA ALA A 112 -20.73 -6.61 -5.73
C ALA A 112 -19.71 -6.71 -6.90
N ILE A 113 -19.81 -5.86 -7.92
CA ILE A 113 -18.91 -5.82 -9.09
C ILE A 113 -18.05 -4.56 -9.02
N CYS A 114 -18.69 -3.42 -8.82
CA CYS A 114 -18.09 -2.10 -8.79
C CYS A 114 -18.23 -1.51 -7.38
N PRO A 115 -17.22 -0.80 -6.84
CA PRO A 115 -17.35 -0.12 -5.56
C PRO A 115 -18.43 0.97 -5.60
N TYR A 116 -18.92 1.34 -4.42
CA TYR A 116 -19.87 2.45 -4.23
C TYR A 116 -19.19 3.82 -4.19
N HIS A 117 -17.91 3.88 -3.81
CA HIS A 117 -17.14 5.11 -3.66
C HIS A 117 -15.86 5.10 -4.49
N ALA A 118 -15.43 6.28 -4.94
CA ALA A 118 -14.29 6.48 -5.82
C ALA A 118 -12.95 6.00 -5.25
N GLN A 119 -12.75 6.21 -3.94
CA GLN A 119 -11.53 5.87 -3.20
C GLN A 119 -11.54 4.44 -2.65
N SER A 120 -12.65 3.70 -2.80
CA SER A 120 -12.72 2.34 -2.27
C SER A 120 -11.76 1.42 -3.03
N ASN A 121 -10.88 0.76 -2.29
CA ASN A 121 -9.96 -0.22 -2.83
C ASN A 121 -10.72 -1.46 -3.30
N SER A 122 -10.65 -1.72 -4.61
CA SER A 122 -11.30 -2.85 -5.26
C SER A 122 -10.42 -3.35 -6.40
N THR A 123 -10.50 -4.64 -6.67
CA THR A 123 -9.81 -5.28 -7.78
C THR A 123 -10.77 -6.17 -8.57
N PHE A 124 -10.42 -6.42 -9.83
CA PHE A 124 -11.18 -7.27 -10.73
C PHE A 124 -10.23 -8.00 -11.66
N LEU A 125 -10.65 -9.18 -12.12
CA LEU A 125 -9.93 -10.00 -13.07
C LEU A 125 -10.93 -10.73 -13.97
N PHE A 126 -10.73 -10.67 -15.28
CA PHE A 126 -11.52 -11.43 -16.23
C PHE A 126 -10.67 -12.54 -16.84
N THR A 127 -11.02 -13.79 -16.55
CA THR A 127 -10.30 -14.96 -17.07
C THR A 127 -11.20 -16.19 -17.19
N GLY A 128 -10.90 -17.05 -18.17
CA GLY A 128 -11.61 -18.32 -18.37
C GLY A 128 -13.12 -18.15 -18.61
N GLY A 129 -13.54 -17.03 -19.21
CA GLY A 129 -14.96 -16.67 -19.40
C GLY A 129 -15.69 -16.34 -18.10
N ARG A 130 -14.97 -15.95 -17.05
CA ARG A 130 -15.52 -15.58 -15.75
C ARG A 130 -14.93 -14.24 -15.29
N LEU A 131 -15.78 -13.40 -14.73
CA LEU A 131 -15.39 -12.16 -14.06
C LEU A 131 -15.27 -12.44 -12.56
N TYR A 132 -14.12 -12.14 -12.00
CA TYR A 132 -13.85 -12.14 -10.57
C TYR A 132 -13.76 -10.70 -10.10
N THR A 133 -14.48 -10.35 -9.03
CA THR A 133 -14.47 -9.02 -8.42
C THR A 133 -14.29 -9.15 -6.92
N ALA A 134 -13.53 -8.23 -6.33
CA ALA A 134 -13.39 -8.12 -4.90
C ALA A 134 -13.63 -6.65 -4.51
N THR A 135 -14.77 -6.42 -3.85
CA THR A 135 -15.29 -5.09 -3.54
C THR A 135 -16.29 -5.17 -2.39
N ARG A 136 -17.02 -4.08 -2.13
CA ARG A 136 -18.05 -3.98 -1.10
C ARG A 136 -19.45 -4.09 -1.74
N ALA A 137 -20.34 -4.82 -1.08
CA ALA A 137 -21.69 -5.12 -1.57
C ALA A 137 -22.70 -3.99 -1.29
N ASN A 138 -22.39 -3.07 -0.38
CA ASN A 138 -23.30 -2.04 0.09
C ASN A 138 -22.61 -0.68 0.25
N ALA A 139 -23.44 0.37 0.31
CA ALA A 139 -23.00 1.75 0.33
C ALA A 139 -22.33 2.19 1.65
N ASP A 140 -22.67 1.54 2.78
CA ASP A 140 -22.03 1.78 4.08
C ASP A 140 -20.60 1.18 4.14
N GLY A 141 -20.26 0.31 3.19
CA GLY A 141 -18.98 -0.37 3.11
C GLY A 141 -18.78 -1.53 4.10
N LEU A 142 -19.79 -1.93 4.88
CA LEU A 142 -19.62 -2.92 5.94
C LEU A 142 -19.56 -4.37 5.42
N ASN A 143 -20.05 -4.63 4.20
CA ASN A 143 -20.12 -5.99 3.65
C ASN A 143 -19.11 -6.17 2.50
N PRO A 144 -17.84 -6.50 2.78
CA PRO A 144 -16.88 -6.88 1.75
C PRO A 144 -17.18 -8.29 1.23
N LEU A 145 -16.91 -8.52 -0.06
CA LEU A 145 -17.00 -9.86 -0.63
C LEU A 145 -16.03 -10.03 -1.79
N ILE A 146 -15.82 -11.30 -2.15
CA ILE A 146 -15.28 -11.72 -3.43
C ILE A 146 -16.40 -12.44 -4.18
N LEU A 147 -16.62 -12.07 -5.45
CA LEU A 147 -17.63 -12.63 -6.34
C LEU A 147 -16.94 -13.18 -7.59
N SER A 148 -17.39 -14.34 -8.07
CA SER A 148 -17.17 -14.80 -9.42
C SER A 148 -18.50 -14.92 -10.14
N MET A 149 -18.53 -14.51 -11.40
CA MET A 149 -19.68 -14.65 -12.26
C MET A 149 -19.25 -15.08 -13.66
N ASP A 150 -20.04 -15.92 -14.29
CA ASP A 150 -19.86 -16.22 -15.71
C ASP A 150 -20.19 -15.02 -16.60
N GLU A 151 -19.79 -15.07 -17.88
CA GLU A 151 -20.00 -13.98 -18.84
C GLU A 151 -21.46 -13.49 -18.92
N ASN A 152 -22.42 -14.42 -18.81
CA ASN A 152 -23.85 -14.17 -18.88
C ASN A 152 -24.43 -13.65 -17.55
N GLY A 153 -23.71 -13.87 -16.44
CA GLY A 153 -24.12 -13.49 -15.09
C GLY A 153 -25.21 -14.37 -14.48
N THR A 154 -25.44 -15.55 -15.04
CA THR A 154 -26.44 -16.52 -14.55
C THR A 154 -25.91 -17.33 -13.38
N ARG A 155 -24.60 -17.65 -13.38
CA ARG A 155 -23.95 -18.42 -12.32
C ARG A 155 -22.99 -17.56 -11.53
N LYS A 156 -23.35 -17.29 -10.28
CA LYS A 156 -22.59 -16.49 -9.32
C LYS A 156 -22.14 -17.33 -8.13
N VAL A 157 -20.90 -17.18 -7.72
CA VAL A 157 -20.34 -17.78 -6.49
C VAL A 157 -19.59 -16.70 -5.73
N ARG A 158 -19.79 -16.60 -4.42
CA ARG A 158 -19.24 -15.52 -3.61
C ARG A 158 -18.81 -15.98 -2.22
N THR A 159 -18.10 -15.12 -1.49
CA THR A 159 -17.89 -15.29 -0.04
C THR A 159 -19.18 -15.04 0.73
N ASN A 160 -19.28 -15.57 1.95
CA ASN A 160 -20.41 -15.32 2.84
C ASN A 160 -20.38 -13.86 3.34
N ASP A 161 -21.54 -13.21 3.38
CA ASP A 161 -21.63 -11.83 3.86
C ASP A 161 -21.52 -11.77 5.38
N GLY A 162 -20.86 -10.74 5.89
CA GLY A 162 -20.72 -10.48 7.33
C GLY A 162 -19.83 -11.48 8.07
N ASP A 163 -19.21 -12.44 7.37
CA ASP A 163 -18.33 -13.43 7.97
C ASP A 163 -16.89 -12.90 8.10
N SER A 164 -16.59 -12.34 9.27
CA SER A 164 -15.26 -11.78 9.58
C SER A 164 -14.13 -12.81 9.53
N SER A 165 -14.42 -14.12 9.62
CA SER A 165 -13.40 -15.16 9.44
C SER A 165 -12.90 -15.22 7.99
N LEU A 166 -13.77 -14.94 7.02
CA LEU A 166 -13.44 -14.87 5.60
C LEU A 166 -12.80 -13.53 5.25
N LEU A 167 -13.48 -12.42 5.57
CA LEU A 167 -13.06 -11.07 5.21
C LEU A 167 -13.46 -10.07 6.30
N ASN A 168 -12.47 -9.36 6.87
CA ASN A 168 -12.72 -8.39 7.94
C ASN A 168 -12.18 -6.98 7.59
N GLU A 169 -13.07 -6.09 7.15
CA GLU A 169 -12.71 -4.73 6.70
C GLU A 169 -11.56 -4.70 5.65
N PRO A 170 -11.57 -5.54 4.60
CA PRO A 170 -10.45 -5.65 3.67
C PRO A 170 -10.30 -4.41 2.76
N ASN A 171 -9.07 -4.19 2.32
CA ASN A 171 -8.70 -3.30 1.22
C ASN A 171 -7.99 -4.13 0.14
N PHE A 172 -8.64 -4.31 -1.02
CA PHE A 172 -8.12 -5.12 -2.12
C PHE A 172 -7.15 -4.33 -2.98
N VAL A 173 -5.96 -4.89 -3.22
CA VAL A 173 -4.87 -4.19 -3.93
C VAL A 173 -4.52 -4.84 -5.27
N GLY A 174 -4.93 -6.09 -5.51
CA GLY A 174 -4.65 -6.78 -6.77
C GLY A 174 -5.24 -8.18 -6.83
N SER A 175 -5.32 -8.73 -8.04
CA SER A 175 -5.72 -10.12 -8.29
C SER A 175 -5.04 -10.65 -9.54
N PHE A 176 -4.70 -11.94 -9.54
CA PHE A 176 -4.04 -12.59 -10.67
C PHE A 176 -4.47 -14.04 -10.82
N GLU A 177 -4.25 -14.59 -12.00
CA GLU A 177 -4.53 -15.99 -12.32
C GLU A 177 -3.22 -16.78 -12.34
N LYS A 178 -3.25 -17.99 -11.80
CA LYS A 178 -2.19 -18.98 -12.02
C LYS A 178 -2.75 -20.40 -11.92
N ASP A 179 -2.34 -21.25 -12.85
CA ASP A 179 -2.73 -22.66 -12.97
C ASP A 179 -4.25 -22.85 -13.04
N ASP A 180 -4.90 -23.43 -12.03
CA ASP A 180 -6.35 -23.66 -11.94
C ASP A 180 -7.04 -22.74 -10.92
N LYS A 181 -6.34 -21.70 -10.45
CA LYS A 181 -6.76 -20.82 -9.34
C LYS A 181 -6.72 -19.33 -9.73
N VAL A 182 -7.48 -18.54 -8.97
CA VAL A 182 -7.40 -17.07 -8.95
C VAL A 182 -7.00 -16.63 -7.57
N TYR A 183 -6.04 -15.72 -7.49
CA TYR A 183 -5.50 -15.18 -6.26
C TYR A 183 -5.93 -13.73 -6.06
N PHE A 184 -6.14 -13.33 -4.80
CA PHE A 184 -6.52 -11.99 -4.39
C PHE A 184 -5.56 -11.49 -3.31
N LEU A 185 -5.06 -10.27 -3.48
CA LEU A 185 -4.15 -9.62 -2.55
C LEU A 185 -4.90 -8.49 -1.85
N PHE A 186 -4.84 -8.47 -0.53
CA PHE A 186 -5.51 -7.46 0.28
C PHE A 186 -4.89 -7.34 1.66
N ARG A 187 -5.21 -6.27 2.38
CA ARG A 187 -4.98 -6.15 3.82
C ARG A 187 -6.31 -6.10 4.55
N GLU A 188 -6.40 -6.72 5.72
CA GLU A 188 -7.62 -6.80 6.53
C GLU A 188 -7.29 -6.74 8.02
N VAL A 189 -8.30 -6.53 8.86
CA VAL A 189 -8.14 -6.63 10.32
C VAL A 189 -7.97 -8.09 10.73
N ALA A 190 -6.86 -8.40 11.40
CA ALA A 190 -6.45 -9.76 11.74
C ALA A 190 -7.26 -10.32 12.92
N VAL A 191 -8.26 -11.16 12.61
CA VAL A 191 -9.09 -11.84 13.62
C VAL A 191 -8.28 -12.72 14.57
N GLU A 192 -7.19 -13.31 14.07
CA GLU A 192 -6.29 -14.16 14.85
C GLU A 192 -5.43 -13.39 15.87
N ASN A 193 -5.39 -12.06 15.75
CA ASN A 193 -4.63 -11.19 16.64
C ASN A 193 -5.52 -10.37 17.58
N ILE A 194 -6.85 -10.45 17.48
CA ILE A 194 -7.77 -9.60 18.25
C ILE A 194 -7.52 -9.71 19.77
N ASN A 195 -7.24 -10.91 20.29
CA ASN A 195 -6.92 -11.13 21.71
C ASN A 195 -5.65 -10.40 22.17
N CYS A 196 -4.77 -10.00 21.25
CA CYS A 196 -3.54 -9.24 21.51
C CYS A 196 -3.65 -7.76 21.11
N GLY A 197 -4.79 -7.34 20.54
CA GLY A 197 -5.04 -5.99 20.03
C GLY A 197 -5.39 -5.95 18.54
N LYS A 198 -6.01 -4.83 18.11
CA LYS A 198 -6.39 -4.62 16.70
C LYS A 198 -5.12 -4.43 15.85
N ALA A 199 -4.85 -5.39 14.98
CA ALA A 199 -3.78 -5.33 13.99
C ALA A 199 -4.35 -5.53 12.59
N VAL A 200 -3.71 -4.93 11.58
CA VAL A 200 -3.99 -5.20 10.17
C VAL A 200 -2.94 -6.17 9.66
N PHE A 201 -3.31 -7.19 8.89
CA PHE A 201 -2.37 -8.06 8.19
C PHE A 201 -2.66 -8.11 6.70
N SER A 202 -1.59 -8.20 5.93
CA SER A 202 -1.62 -8.50 4.50
C SER A 202 -1.91 -9.97 4.25
N ARG A 203 -2.73 -10.24 3.24
CA ARG A 203 -3.21 -11.56 2.87
C ARG A 203 -3.04 -11.81 1.38
N VAL A 204 -2.78 -13.07 1.07
CA VAL A 204 -3.08 -13.67 -0.22
C VAL A 204 -4.21 -14.67 0.00
N ALA A 205 -5.30 -14.53 -0.75
CA ALA A 205 -6.36 -15.53 -0.81
C ALA A 205 -6.41 -16.18 -2.18
N ARG A 206 -7.02 -17.36 -2.26
CA ARG A 206 -7.23 -18.08 -3.51
C ARG A 206 -8.63 -18.67 -3.59
N VAL A 207 -9.08 -18.89 -4.83
CA VAL A 207 -10.28 -19.67 -5.18
C VAL A 207 -9.99 -20.52 -6.42
N CYS A 208 -10.65 -21.66 -6.55
CA CYS A 208 -10.57 -22.50 -7.74
C CYS A 208 -11.42 -21.92 -8.88
N LYS A 209 -10.90 -21.88 -10.11
CA LYS A 209 -11.61 -21.33 -11.27
C LYS A 209 -12.91 -22.06 -11.59
N GLN A 210 -12.94 -23.37 -11.33
CA GLN A 210 -14.06 -24.25 -11.65
C GLN A 210 -15.08 -24.38 -10.49
N ASP A 211 -14.90 -23.64 -9.40
CA ASP A 211 -15.80 -23.70 -8.24
C ASP A 211 -17.24 -23.36 -8.66
N MET A 212 -18.16 -24.30 -8.42
CA MET A 212 -19.59 -24.17 -8.73
C MET A 212 -20.42 -23.70 -7.56
N GLY A 213 -19.78 -23.53 -6.39
CA GLY A 213 -20.43 -23.34 -5.12
C GLY A 213 -20.81 -24.67 -4.47
N GLY A 214 -21.54 -24.59 -3.37
CA GLY A 214 -21.96 -25.75 -2.59
C GLY A 214 -23.06 -26.58 -3.25
N ARG A 215 -23.14 -27.87 -2.90
CA ARG A 215 -24.14 -28.80 -3.45
C ARG A 215 -25.58 -28.47 -3.04
N SER A 216 -25.80 -28.12 -1.77
CA SER A 216 -27.15 -27.87 -1.23
C SER A 216 -27.61 -26.45 -1.53
N GLN A 217 -28.93 -26.29 -1.68
CA GLN A 217 -29.58 -25.03 -2.04
C GLN A 217 -29.19 -23.88 -1.10
N ALA A 218 -28.96 -24.16 0.19
CA ALA A 218 -28.60 -23.16 1.19
C ALA A 218 -27.18 -22.58 0.99
N TRP A 219 -26.30 -23.25 0.25
CA TRP A 219 -24.92 -22.83 0.02
C TRP A 219 -24.46 -22.91 -1.43
N LYS A 220 -25.41 -23.05 -2.36
CA LYS A 220 -25.19 -23.05 -3.82
C LYS A 220 -24.39 -21.85 -4.32
N TYR A 221 -24.51 -20.71 -3.65
CA TYR A 221 -23.86 -19.46 -4.06
C TYR A 221 -22.56 -19.16 -3.30
N TYR A 222 -22.08 -20.05 -2.42
CA TYR A 222 -20.87 -19.81 -1.63
C TYR A 222 -19.68 -20.62 -2.11
N TYR A 223 -18.49 -20.01 -2.11
CA TYR A 223 -17.26 -20.71 -2.45
C TYR A 223 -17.03 -21.95 -1.57
N THR A 224 -16.51 -22.99 -2.20
CA THR A 224 -16.05 -24.22 -1.55
C THR A 224 -14.54 -24.31 -1.47
N SER A 225 -13.84 -23.35 -2.09
CA SER A 225 -12.38 -23.35 -2.29
C SER A 225 -11.70 -22.05 -1.85
N PHE A 226 -12.37 -21.24 -1.02
CA PHE A 226 -11.79 -19.99 -0.53
C PHE A 226 -10.86 -20.24 0.66
N PHE A 227 -9.58 -19.86 0.50
CA PHE A 227 -8.57 -19.92 1.56
C PHE A 227 -7.69 -18.69 1.51
N LYS A 228 -7.14 -18.28 2.66
CA LYS A 228 -6.21 -17.15 2.77
C LYS A 228 -5.02 -17.46 3.68
N ALA A 229 -3.89 -16.84 3.38
CA ALA A 229 -2.66 -16.92 4.17
C ALA A 229 -2.11 -15.52 4.43
N ARG A 230 -1.37 -15.34 5.53
CA ARG A 230 -0.66 -14.08 5.83
C ARG A 230 0.53 -13.93 4.88
N LEU A 231 0.73 -12.73 4.32
CA LEU A 231 1.99 -12.34 3.68
C LEU A 231 2.89 -11.71 4.75
N ASN A 232 4.09 -12.25 4.94
CA ASN A 232 5.08 -11.71 5.85
C ASN A 232 6.07 -10.84 5.07
N CYS A 233 6.09 -9.53 5.35
CA CYS A 233 7.12 -8.62 4.87
C CYS A 233 7.76 -7.98 6.10
N SER A 234 8.96 -8.43 6.46
CA SER A 234 9.62 -7.98 7.69
C SER A 234 11.13 -7.98 7.56
N ILE A 235 11.77 -7.00 8.21
CA ILE A 235 13.23 -7.04 8.40
C ILE A 235 13.53 -8.14 9.42
N PRO A 236 14.41 -9.10 9.08
CA PRO A 236 14.76 -10.20 9.99
C PRO A 236 15.58 -9.69 11.19
N GLY A 237 15.55 -10.45 12.28
CA GLY A 237 16.27 -10.16 13.52
C GLY A 237 15.69 -10.97 14.68
N GLU A 238 16.25 -10.82 15.88
CA GLU A 238 15.68 -11.43 17.11
C GLU A 238 14.23 -10.97 17.33
N TYR A 239 13.96 -9.70 16.99
CA TYR A 239 12.64 -9.10 16.95
C TYR A 239 12.35 -8.55 15.54
N PRO A 240 11.63 -9.30 14.70
CA PRO A 240 11.34 -8.86 13.34
C PRO A 240 10.52 -7.57 13.30
N PHE A 241 10.90 -6.64 12.43
CA PHE A 241 10.12 -5.42 12.19
C PHE A 241 9.19 -5.62 10.98
N HIS A 242 7.88 -5.64 11.21
CA HIS A 242 6.88 -5.96 10.19
C HIS A 242 6.30 -4.74 9.47
N PHE A 243 6.24 -4.82 8.13
CA PHE A 243 5.45 -3.93 7.27
C PHE A 243 4.12 -4.65 6.97
N ASN A 244 3.12 -4.36 7.79
CA ASN A 244 1.92 -5.18 7.84
C ASN A 244 0.87 -4.86 6.76
N GLU A 245 0.89 -3.66 6.16
CA GLU A 245 -0.17 -3.17 5.27
C GLU A 245 0.25 -3.16 3.80
N ILE A 246 -0.15 -4.18 3.03
CA ILE A 246 0.06 -4.17 1.58
C ILE A 246 -0.77 -3.05 0.94
N HIS A 247 -0.12 -2.25 0.11
CA HIS A 247 -0.70 -1.09 -0.57
C HIS A 247 -0.92 -1.35 -2.07
N SER A 248 0.04 -2.02 -2.72
CA SER A 248 -0.07 -2.45 -4.12
C SER A 248 0.71 -3.74 -4.35
N ALA A 249 0.46 -4.40 -5.48
CA ALA A 249 1.29 -5.49 -5.98
C ALA A 249 1.48 -5.37 -7.48
N SER A 250 2.58 -5.91 -8.00
CA SER A 250 2.82 -6.05 -9.43
C SER A 250 1.87 -7.09 -10.02
N ASP A 251 1.78 -7.10 -11.36
CA ASP A 251 1.29 -8.27 -12.07
C ASP A 251 2.19 -9.49 -11.79
N LEU A 252 1.64 -10.68 -11.97
CA LEU A 252 2.42 -11.91 -11.96
C LEU A 252 3.37 -11.92 -13.16
N GLY A 253 4.67 -12.06 -12.91
CA GLY A 253 5.67 -12.17 -13.96
C GLY A 253 6.63 -13.32 -13.72
N GLN A 254 7.38 -13.66 -14.77
CA GLN A 254 8.43 -14.66 -14.71
C GLN A 254 9.78 -13.97 -14.56
N GLY A 255 10.37 -14.07 -13.39
CA GLY A 255 11.64 -13.41 -13.11
C GLY A 255 12.40 -14.07 -11.99
N ASN A 256 13.42 -13.35 -11.53
CA ASN A 256 14.39 -13.84 -10.59
C ASN A 256 14.72 -12.76 -9.60
N PHE A 257 14.62 -13.14 -8.32
CA PHE A 257 15.06 -12.28 -7.23
C PHE A 257 16.55 -11.90 -7.34
N LYS A 258 17.36 -12.74 -7.98
CA LYS A 258 18.79 -12.51 -8.21
C LYS A 258 19.08 -12.41 -9.71
N PRO A 259 20.07 -11.62 -10.12
CA PRO A 259 20.55 -11.65 -11.49
C PRO A 259 21.08 -13.04 -11.86
N THR A 260 20.74 -13.53 -13.05
CA THR A 260 21.17 -14.85 -13.53
C THR A 260 21.67 -14.79 -14.97
N LYS A 261 22.62 -15.66 -15.32
CA LYS A 261 23.02 -15.85 -16.73
C LYS A 261 22.08 -16.80 -17.47
N ASP A 262 21.34 -17.63 -16.74
CA ASP A 262 20.43 -18.61 -17.33
C ASP A 262 19.03 -18.01 -17.48
N SER A 263 18.62 -17.80 -18.74
CA SER A 263 17.27 -17.34 -19.05
C SER A 263 16.16 -18.33 -18.69
N GLY A 264 16.49 -19.62 -18.49
CA GLY A 264 15.54 -20.69 -18.19
C GLY A 264 15.22 -20.83 -16.70
N ASP A 265 16.12 -20.41 -15.81
CA ASP A 265 15.89 -20.35 -14.37
C ASP A 265 14.98 -19.15 -14.08
N ARG A 266 13.66 -19.27 -14.26
CA ARG A 266 12.68 -18.21 -13.96
C ARG A 266 11.58 -18.75 -13.06
N TYR A 267 11.14 -17.91 -12.13
CA TYR A 267 10.05 -18.24 -11.23
C TYR A 267 8.87 -17.30 -11.45
N ASP A 268 7.65 -17.82 -11.31
CA ASP A 268 6.48 -16.98 -11.20
C ASP A 268 6.53 -16.21 -9.89
N MET A 269 6.61 -14.87 -9.96
CA MET A 269 6.76 -14.01 -8.80
C MET A 269 5.83 -12.80 -8.84
N ILE A 270 5.58 -12.26 -7.65
CA ILE A 270 4.97 -10.95 -7.45
C ILE A 270 5.86 -10.10 -6.55
N TYR A 271 5.90 -8.80 -6.82
CA TYR A 271 6.45 -7.82 -5.88
C TYR A 271 5.30 -7.04 -5.25
N GLY A 272 5.31 -6.90 -3.92
CA GLY A 272 4.32 -6.15 -3.16
C GLY A 272 4.93 -4.96 -2.44
N VAL A 273 4.22 -3.84 -2.42
CA VAL A 273 4.55 -2.66 -1.61
C VAL A 273 3.79 -2.76 -0.29
N PHE A 274 4.51 -2.67 0.83
CA PHE A 274 3.98 -2.76 2.17
C PHE A 274 4.30 -1.51 2.95
N ASN A 275 3.35 -1.06 3.77
CA ASN A 275 3.49 0.07 4.64
C ASN A 275 3.35 -0.37 6.10
N THR A 276 3.99 0.41 6.96
CA THR A 276 3.71 0.46 8.39
C THR A 276 2.32 1.06 8.65
N PRO A 277 1.65 0.71 9.77
CA PRO A 277 0.37 1.31 10.13
C PRO A 277 0.37 2.84 10.20
N GLN A 278 -0.79 3.46 10.00
CA GLN A 278 -0.93 4.93 10.02
C GLN A 278 -0.42 5.58 11.32
N ASN A 279 -0.68 4.95 12.47
CA ASN A 279 -0.30 5.45 13.81
C ASN A 279 1.12 5.05 14.24
N SER A 280 1.99 4.70 13.28
CA SER A 280 3.38 4.31 13.53
C SER A 280 4.36 5.15 12.72
N ILE A 281 5.66 4.95 12.95
CA ILE A 281 6.71 5.59 12.17
C ILE A 281 6.49 5.27 10.68
N ARG A 282 6.52 6.30 9.84
CA ARG A 282 6.35 6.17 8.39
C ARG A 282 7.50 5.35 7.80
N GLY A 283 7.22 4.08 7.57
CA GLY A 283 8.08 3.16 6.83
C GLY A 283 7.29 2.43 5.76
N SER A 284 7.95 2.22 4.62
CA SER A 284 7.49 1.42 3.50
C SER A 284 8.55 0.38 3.14
N ALA A 285 8.13 -0.72 2.54
CA ALA A 285 9.01 -1.77 2.09
C ALA A 285 8.47 -2.43 0.81
N VAL A 286 9.37 -2.97 -0.01
CA VAL A 286 9.02 -3.82 -1.15
C VAL A 286 9.47 -5.24 -0.82
N CYS A 287 8.56 -6.21 -0.92
CA CYS A 287 8.87 -7.63 -0.73
C CYS A 287 8.51 -8.42 -1.98
N ALA A 288 9.35 -9.37 -2.35
CA ALA A 288 9.10 -10.32 -3.43
C ALA A 288 8.52 -11.62 -2.86
N PHE A 289 7.59 -12.26 -3.58
CA PHE A 289 7.05 -13.56 -3.21
C PHE A 289 6.99 -14.47 -4.43
N ARG A 290 7.56 -15.67 -4.33
CA ARG A 290 7.40 -16.70 -5.35
C ARG A 290 6.03 -17.37 -5.22
N HIS A 291 5.41 -17.65 -6.35
CA HIS A 291 4.15 -18.39 -6.40
C HIS A 291 4.29 -19.81 -5.85
N THR A 292 5.45 -20.43 -5.97
CA THR A 292 5.76 -21.74 -5.37
C THR A 292 5.62 -21.71 -3.85
N ASP A 293 6.11 -20.64 -3.21
CA ASP A 293 6.10 -20.50 -1.74
C ASP A 293 4.67 -20.22 -1.26
N ILE A 294 3.92 -19.39 -2.00
CA ILE A 294 2.48 -19.17 -1.78
C ILE A 294 1.73 -20.51 -1.87
N SER A 295 1.98 -21.28 -2.93
CA SER A 295 1.30 -22.55 -3.17
C SER A 295 1.65 -23.60 -2.12
N GLN A 296 2.90 -23.60 -1.63
CA GLN A 296 3.34 -24.49 -0.55
C GLN A 296 2.59 -24.19 0.75
N VAL A 297 2.43 -22.92 1.13
CA VAL A 297 1.68 -22.54 2.34
C VAL A 297 0.22 -23.01 2.28
N PHE A 298 -0.40 -23.03 1.11
CA PHE A 298 -1.77 -23.55 0.98
C PHE A 298 -1.90 -25.08 1.09
N LYS A 299 -0.79 -25.82 1.12
CA LYS A 299 -0.73 -27.27 1.36
C LYS A 299 -0.41 -27.61 2.82
N GLU A 300 -0.18 -26.60 3.65
CA GLU A 300 0.17 -26.74 5.07
C GLU A 300 -1.08 -26.73 5.96
N ARG A 301 -0.88 -26.83 7.27
CA ARG A 301 -1.97 -26.83 8.26
C ARG A 301 -2.80 -25.54 8.23
N PHE A 302 -4.08 -25.70 8.51
CA PHE A 302 -5.00 -24.61 8.76
C PHE A 302 -4.82 -24.03 10.16
N LYS A 303 -5.32 -22.82 10.35
CA LYS A 303 -5.41 -22.15 11.65
C LYS A 303 -6.86 -22.08 12.08
N GLY A 304 -7.13 -22.38 13.34
CA GLY A 304 -8.45 -22.24 13.91
C GLY A 304 -8.43 -22.00 15.41
N GLN A 305 -9.62 -21.82 15.96
CA GLN A 305 -9.86 -21.68 17.38
C GLN A 305 -10.98 -22.63 17.76
N GLU A 306 -10.83 -23.34 18.88
CA GLU A 306 -11.86 -24.27 19.36
C GLU A 306 -13.14 -23.51 19.79
N SER A 307 -12.95 -22.33 20.39
CA SER A 307 -14.04 -21.40 20.67
C SER A 307 -13.55 -19.94 20.60
N PRO A 308 -14.44 -18.94 20.55
CA PRO A 308 -14.05 -17.52 20.45
C PRO A 308 -13.15 -17.00 21.57
N ARG A 309 -13.02 -17.74 22.68
CA ARG A 309 -12.17 -17.39 23.84
C ARG A 309 -10.82 -18.09 23.81
N HIS A 310 -10.62 -19.07 22.94
CA HIS A 310 -9.36 -19.80 22.83
C HIS A 310 -8.38 -19.09 21.92
N ASN A 311 -7.11 -19.47 22.04
CA ASN A 311 -6.07 -19.00 21.14
C ASN A 311 -6.22 -19.65 19.77
N TRP A 312 -5.78 -18.93 18.75
CA TRP A 312 -5.65 -19.46 17.41
C TRP A 312 -4.45 -20.39 17.34
N LEU A 313 -4.70 -21.68 17.09
CA LEU A 313 -3.70 -22.73 17.04
C LEU A 313 -3.72 -23.43 15.67
N PRO A 314 -2.61 -24.09 15.29
CA PRO A 314 -2.60 -24.94 14.10
C PRO A 314 -3.55 -26.12 14.30
N ILE A 315 -4.43 -26.34 13.32
CA ILE A 315 -5.33 -27.49 13.32
C ILE A 315 -4.52 -28.78 13.10
N PRO A 316 -4.73 -29.83 13.89
CA PRO A 316 -4.10 -31.12 13.70
C PRO A 316 -4.39 -31.75 12.32
N TRP A 317 -3.45 -32.56 11.82
CA TRP A 317 -3.58 -33.19 10.50
C TRP A 317 -4.71 -34.23 10.44
N ASP A 318 -4.99 -34.90 11.55
CA ASP A 318 -6.07 -35.87 11.73
C ASP A 318 -7.47 -35.24 11.70
N GLU A 319 -7.58 -33.95 12.03
CA GLU A 319 -8.83 -33.18 11.89
C GLU A 319 -8.99 -32.54 10.51
N THR A 320 -7.95 -32.59 9.67
CA THR A 320 -7.98 -32.04 8.31
C THR A 320 -8.58 -33.07 7.33
N PRO A 321 -9.46 -32.66 6.40
CA PRO A 321 -10.03 -33.58 5.42
C PRO A 321 -8.97 -34.36 4.62
N VAL A 322 -9.19 -35.67 4.45
CA VAL A 322 -8.25 -36.61 3.79
C VAL A 322 -7.80 -36.12 2.42
N THR A 323 -8.74 -35.63 1.61
CA THR A 323 -8.38 -34.87 0.40
C THR A 323 -8.15 -33.43 0.82
N HIS A 324 -6.89 -33.03 0.88
CA HIS A 324 -6.54 -31.66 1.24
C HIS A 324 -7.32 -30.69 0.34
N PRO A 325 -8.05 -29.72 0.91
CA PRO A 325 -8.81 -28.72 0.14
C PRO A 325 -7.95 -27.78 -0.74
N GLU A 326 -6.67 -28.10 -0.94
CA GLU A 326 -5.77 -27.37 -1.83
C GLU A 326 -6.07 -27.66 -3.30
N GLN A 327 -6.35 -28.91 -3.62
CA GLN A 327 -6.57 -29.34 -4.98
C GLN A 327 -7.94 -28.90 -5.49
N CYS A 328 -7.98 -28.35 -6.70
CA CYS A 328 -9.24 -27.99 -7.32
C CYS A 328 -9.93 -29.23 -7.90
N THR A 329 -11.18 -29.44 -7.51
CA THR A 329 -12.04 -30.45 -8.12
C THR A 329 -12.68 -29.93 -9.40
N LYS A 330 -12.88 -30.83 -10.37
CA LYS A 330 -13.66 -30.53 -11.59
C LYS A 330 -15.13 -30.23 -11.29
N ASN A 331 -15.64 -30.74 -10.16
CA ASN A 331 -17.03 -30.53 -9.75
C ASN A 331 -17.10 -30.36 -8.22
N SER A 332 -17.30 -29.12 -7.77
CA SER A 332 -17.40 -28.77 -6.34
C SER A 332 -18.59 -29.43 -5.64
N HIS A 333 -19.63 -29.84 -6.38
CA HIS A 333 -20.77 -30.55 -5.79
C HIS A 333 -20.43 -31.97 -5.34
N ARG A 334 -19.25 -32.51 -5.71
CA ARG A 334 -18.76 -33.82 -5.25
C ARG A 334 -17.97 -33.75 -3.94
N ILE A 335 -17.71 -32.55 -3.43
CA ILE A 335 -17.07 -32.36 -2.12
C ILE A 335 -18.03 -32.89 -1.04
N SER A 336 -17.52 -33.66 -0.06
CA SER A 336 -18.33 -34.13 1.06
C SER A 336 -18.77 -32.98 1.96
N ASP A 337 -19.90 -33.15 2.63
CA ASP A 337 -20.44 -32.09 3.50
C ASP A 337 -19.49 -31.79 4.68
N ASP A 338 -18.71 -32.77 5.15
CA ASP A 338 -17.68 -32.60 6.18
C ASP A 338 -16.51 -31.74 5.70
N THR A 339 -15.96 -32.03 4.51
CA THR A 339 -14.89 -31.22 3.91
C THR A 339 -15.37 -29.79 3.67
N TRP A 340 -16.60 -29.61 3.23
CA TRP A 340 -17.17 -28.28 3.05
C TRP A 340 -17.30 -27.53 4.38
N ARG A 341 -17.85 -28.18 5.42
CA ARG A 341 -18.02 -27.58 6.76
C ARG A 341 -16.67 -27.20 7.35
N PHE A 342 -15.66 -28.04 7.16
CA PHE A 342 -14.28 -27.75 7.54
C PHE A 342 -13.75 -26.50 6.82
N THR A 343 -13.81 -26.45 5.49
CA THR A 343 -13.32 -25.31 4.69
C THR A 343 -14.00 -24.00 5.08
N LYS A 344 -15.31 -24.05 5.33
CA LYS A 344 -16.07 -22.87 5.78
C LYS A 344 -15.54 -22.32 7.11
N ASN A 345 -15.25 -23.20 8.06
CA ASN A 345 -14.85 -22.81 9.41
C ASN A 345 -13.34 -22.51 9.53
N HIS A 346 -12.53 -23.01 8.61
CA HIS A 346 -11.05 -22.89 8.63
C HIS A 346 -10.49 -22.26 7.34
N PRO A 347 -10.84 -21.01 7.01
CA PRO A 347 -10.36 -20.36 5.79
C PRO A 347 -8.90 -19.88 5.87
N LEU A 348 -8.31 -19.81 7.07
CA LEU A 348 -6.98 -19.23 7.31
C LEU A 348 -5.90 -20.32 7.42
N MET A 349 -4.78 -20.15 6.70
CA MET A 349 -3.59 -21.01 6.87
C MET A 349 -2.79 -20.61 8.12
N ASP A 350 -2.16 -21.58 8.79
CA ASP A 350 -1.36 -21.31 10.00
C ASP A 350 -0.04 -20.60 9.67
N ARG A 351 0.67 -21.07 8.64
CA ARG A 351 1.94 -20.49 8.19
C ARG A 351 1.70 -19.20 7.39
N ALA A 352 2.63 -18.26 7.54
CA ALA A 352 2.72 -17.09 6.69
C ALA A 352 3.65 -17.38 5.49
N VAL A 353 3.36 -16.73 4.36
CA VAL A 353 4.26 -16.72 3.20
C VAL A 353 5.41 -15.76 3.50
N ASN A 354 6.64 -16.27 3.52
CA ASN A 354 7.83 -15.46 3.73
C ASN A 354 8.31 -14.83 2.41
N PRO A 355 9.03 -13.70 2.45
CA PRO A 355 9.50 -13.06 1.24
C PRO A 355 10.69 -13.83 0.66
N THR A 356 10.81 -13.84 -0.67
CA THR A 356 11.96 -14.37 -1.37
C THR A 356 13.22 -13.65 -0.89
N GLY A 357 14.26 -14.39 -0.53
CA GLY A 357 15.49 -13.83 0.06
C GLY A 357 15.41 -13.55 1.57
N GLY A 358 14.26 -13.77 2.22
CA GLY A 358 14.10 -13.69 3.67
C GLY A 358 13.99 -12.29 4.27
N ALA A 359 14.10 -11.24 3.44
CA ALA A 359 14.00 -9.84 3.85
C ALA A 359 13.34 -9.00 2.74
N PRO A 360 12.93 -7.74 3.02
CA PRO A 360 12.48 -6.83 1.98
C PRO A 360 13.60 -6.51 0.99
N VAL A 361 13.20 -6.34 -0.27
CA VAL A 361 14.04 -5.87 -1.37
C VAL A 361 14.45 -4.43 -1.11
N LEU A 362 13.47 -3.55 -0.93
CA LEU A 362 13.69 -2.14 -0.67
C LEU A 362 13.06 -1.79 0.68
N VAL A 363 13.79 -1.05 1.52
CA VAL A 363 13.22 -0.40 2.71
C VAL A 363 13.30 1.10 2.50
N PHE A 364 12.16 1.76 2.62
CA PHE A 364 12.02 3.20 2.43
C PHE A 364 11.45 3.82 3.71
N THR A 365 12.32 4.48 4.47
CA THR A 365 11.93 5.24 5.67
C THR A 365 12.02 6.71 5.35
N SER A 366 10.89 7.39 5.27
CA SER A 366 10.82 8.84 5.02
C SER A 366 9.77 9.48 5.91
N VAL A 367 10.05 10.71 6.34
CA VAL A 367 9.09 11.52 7.08
C VAL A 367 8.01 12.07 6.14
N SER A 368 8.34 12.35 4.89
CA SER A 368 7.47 13.05 3.95
C SER A 368 6.58 12.14 3.11
N ALA A 369 7.05 10.92 2.80
CA ALA A 369 6.43 10.10 1.77
C ALA A 369 6.32 8.61 2.14
N ARG A 370 5.42 7.91 1.46
CA ARG A 370 5.26 6.45 1.46
C ARG A 370 5.25 5.91 0.04
N LEU A 371 5.67 4.65 -0.11
CA LEU A 371 5.55 3.92 -1.37
C LEU A 371 4.07 3.57 -1.63
N THR A 372 3.64 3.66 -2.89
CA THR A 372 2.24 3.51 -3.29
C THR A 372 1.99 2.38 -4.29
N HIS A 373 2.55 2.48 -5.50
CA HIS A 373 2.32 1.54 -6.61
C HIS A 373 3.64 0.94 -7.09
N ILE A 374 3.58 -0.20 -7.77
CA ILE A 374 4.76 -0.90 -8.28
C ILE A 374 4.52 -1.45 -9.68
N ALA A 375 5.54 -1.37 -10.53
CA ALA A 375 5.64 -2.05 -11.81
C ALA A 375 7.03 -2.69 -11.94
N VAL A 376 7.13 -3.81 -12.65
CA VAL A 376 8.38 -4.56 -12.76
C VAL A 376 8.65 -4.90 -14.23
N ASP A 377 9.84 -4.54 -14.71
CA ASP A 377 10.33 -4.96 -16.02
C ASP A 377 11.14 -6.24 -15.84
N TRP A 378 10.55 -7.36 -16.23
CA TRP A 378 11.02 -8.71 -15.88
C TRP A 378 12.11 -9.22 -16.82
N GLN A 379 13.26 -9.61 -16.28
CA GLN A 379 14.32 -10.29 -17.04
C GLN A 379 14.84 -9.47 -18.23
N LEU A 380 15.27 -8.24 -17.98
CA LEU A 380 16.06 -7.47 -18.96
C LEU A 380 17.46 -8.07 -19.08
N LEU A 381 17.88 -8.41 -20.30
CA LEU A 381 19.26 -8.81 -20.58
C LEU A 381 20.18 -7.58 -20.59
N ALA A 382 21.18 -7.56 -19.72
CA ALA A 382 22.19 -6.52 -19.66
C ALA A 382 23.47 -6.91 -20.41
N ALA A 383 24.42 -5.96 -20.58
CA ALA A 383 25.65 -6.20 -21.33
C ALA A 383 26.60 -7.20 -20.65
N ASP A 384 26.50 -7.36 -19.34
CA ASP A 384 27.21 -8.38 -18.54
C ASP A 384 26.66 -9.81 -18.74
N LYS A 385 25.71 -9.98 -19.65
CA LYS A 385 25.04 -11.25 -20.00
C LYS A 385 24.23 -11.86 -18.86
N ARG A 386 23.76 -11.03 -17.93
CA ARG A 386 22.79 -11.42 -16.90
C ARG A 386 21.43 -10.78 -17.14
N TYR A 387 20.40 -11.46 -16.65
CA TYR A 387 19.02 -11.01 -16.64
C TYR A 387 18.68 -10.37 -15.30
N TYR A 388 18.07 -9.19 -15.36
CA TYR A 388 17.69 -8.40 -14.18
C TYR A 388 16.18 -8.14 -14.15
N ASP A 389 15.59 -8.18 -12.95
CA ASP A 389 14.28 -7.60 -12.70
C ASP A 389 14.46 -6.13 -12.31
N ILE A 390 13.82 -5.22 -13.04
CA ILE A 390 13.89 -3.78 -12.78
C ILE A 390 12.60 -3.31 -12.15
N ILE A 391 12.71 -2.76 -10.96
CA ILE A 391 11.57 -2.42 -10.09
C ILE A 391 11.34 -0.92 -10.16
N PHE A 392 10.13 -0.51 -10.54
CA PHE A 392 9.67 0.87 -10.50
C PHE A 392 8.63 1.02 -9.40
N VAL A 393 8.86 1.92 -8.45
CA VAL A 393 7.98 2.14 -7.30
C VAL A 393 7.56 3.60 -7.22
N GLY A 394 6.26 3.84 -7.16
CA GLY A 394 5.66 5.16 -7.01
C GLY A 394 5.58 5.57 -5.54
N THR A 395 5.43 6.86 -5.31
CA THR A 395 5.28 7.46 -3.98
C THR A 395 4.01 8.31 -3.91
N ASP A 396 3.57 8.62 -2.68
CA ASP A 396 2.45 9.53 -2.44
C ASP A 396 2.82 11.02 -2.64
N ASP A 397 4.10 11.35 -2.82
CA ASP A 397 4.60 12.70 -3.13
C ASP A 397 4.97 12.92 -4.60
N GLY A 398 4.70 11.95 -5.48
CA GLY A 398 4.77 12.11 -6.94
C GLY A 398 6.09 11.69 -7.58
N ARG A 399 6.95 11.03 -6.81
CA ARG A 399 8.22 10.46 -7.28
C ARG A 399 8.07 9.03 -7.75
N VAL A 400 8.97 8.64 -8.65
CA VAL A 400 9.17 7.26 -9.09
C VAL A 400 10.61 6.87 -8.79
N ILE A 401 10.75 5.80 -8.02
CA ILE A 401 12.01 5.21 -7.61
C ILE A 401 12.25 3.97 -8.49
N LYS A 402 13.41 3.91 -9.12
CA LYS A 402 13.88 2.76 -9.91
C LYS A 402 14.94 2.02 -9.11
N ALA A 403 14.76 0.71 -8.93
CA ALA A 403 15.68 -0.13 -8.19
C ALA A 403 15.91 -1.47 -8.86
N ILE A 404 17.04 -2.10 -8.57
CA ILE A 404 17.40 -3.44 -9.02
C ILE A 404 18.03 -4.23 -7.88
N ASN A 405 17.97 -5.56 -8.01
CA ASN A 405 18.76 -6.46 -7.18
C ASN A 405 20.07 -6.76 -7.91
N LYS A 406 21.19 -6.63 -7.21
CA LYS A 406 22.53 -7.00 -7.68
C LYS A 406 23.20 -7.93 -6.67
N GLY A 407 24.27 -8.60 -7.08
CA GLY A 407 25.04 -9.51 -6.22
C GLY A 407 25.27 -10.88 -6.86
N GLU A 408 26.21 -11.62 -6.28
CA GLU A 408 26.60 -12.96 -6.71
C GLU A 408 26.50 -13.94 -5.52
N GLY A 409 26.05 -15.17 -5.78
CA GLY A 409 25.93 -16.19 -4.73
C GLY A 409 24.76 -15.93 -3.77
N GLN A 410 25.00 -15.97 -2.45
CA GLN A 410 23.95 -15.83 -1.43
C GLN A 410 23.61 -14.38 -1.10
N ALA A 411 24.55 -13.44 -1.23
CA ALA A 411 24.33 -12.02 -0.98
C ALA A 411 23.56 -11.37 -2.14
N VAL A 412 22.49 -10.63 -1.81
CA VAL A 412 21.71 -9.84 -2.76
C VAL A 412 21.55 -8.46 -2.16
N ASP A 413 22.09 -7.47 -2.86
CA ASP A 413 21.98 -6.07 -2.49
C ASP A 413 21.00 -5.41 -3.43
N THR A 414 20.08 -4.63 -2.87
CA THR A 414 19.16 -3.82 -3.67
C THR A 414 19.73 -2.42 -3.80
N VAL A 415 19.82 -1.92 -5.03
CA VAL A 415 20.32 -0.58 -5.33
C VAL A 415 19.24 0.25 -5.99
N VAL A 416 19.06 1.46 -5.47
CA VAL A 416 18.26 2.50 -6.10
C VAL A 416 19.11 3.15 -7.19
N ILE A 417 18.66 3.03 -8.43
CA ILE A 417 19.32 3.58 -9.63
C ILE A 417 18.89 5.04 -9.81
N GLU A 418 17.58 5.30 -9.75
CA GLU A 418 17.03 6.65 -9.95
C GLU A 418 15.90 6.92 -8.94
N ASP A 419 15.80 8.18 -8.52
CA ASP A 419 14.70 8.74 -7.75
C ASP A 419 14.30 10.07 -8.41
N ILE A 420 13.23 10.03 -9.20
CA ILE A 420 12.81 11.17 -10.03
C ILE A 420 11.45 11.69 -9.62
N GLN A 421 11.29 13.01 -9.58
CA GLN A 421 10.00 13.66 -9.48
C GLN A 421 9.31 13.61 -10.85
N VAL A 422 8.17 12.92 -10.94
CA VAL A 422 7.40 12.79 -12.19
C VAL A 422 6.15 13.66 -12.16
N LEU A 423 5.43 13.61 -11.05
CA LEU A 423 4.23 14.41 -10.83
C LEU A 423 4.59 15.67 -10.03
N GLU A 424 3.68 16.63 -9.94
CA GLU A 424 3.84 17.74 -9.01
C GLU A 424 3.95 17.25 -7.56
N LYS A 425 4.75 17.95 -6.75
CA LYS A 425 5.02 17.54 -5.36
C LYS A 425 3.71 17.46 -4.56
N GLY A 426 3.50 16.32 -3.91
CA GLY A 426 2.29 16.04 -3.13
C GLY A 426 1.14 15.42 -3.93
N LYS A 427 1.30 15.20 -5.23
CA LYS A 427 0.37 14.39 -6.04
C LYS A 427 0.77 12.92 -5.95
N SER A 428 -0.12 12.10 -5.42
CA SER A 428 0.14 10.67 -5.23
C SER A 428 0.11 9.89 -6.55
N VAL A 429 1.06 8.99 -6.73
CA VAL A 429 1.03 7.98 -7.80
C VAL A 429 -0.04 6.93 -7.46
N THR A 430 -1.08 6.84 -8.27
CA THR A 430 -2.26 5.97 -8.12
C THR A 430 -2.28 4.80 -9.11
N GLY A 431 -1.32 4.72 -10.02
CA GLY A 431 -1.12 3.58 -10.91
C GLY A 431 0.24 3.63 -11.59
N LEU A 432 0.84 2.46 -11.77
CA LEU A 432 2.07 2.28 -12.55
C LEU A 432 1.91 1.10 -13.48
N LYS A 433 2.31 1.26 -14.74
CA LYS A 433 2.27 0.17 -15.72
C LYS A 433 3.36 0.34 -16.76
N LEU A 434 4.08 -0.74 -17.04
CA LEU A 434 4.99 -0.79 -18.19
C LEU A 434 4.17 -0.98 -19.48
N ILE A 435 4.47 -0.16 -20.48
CA ILE A 435 3.83 -0.18 -21.79
C ILE A 435 4.90 -0.27 -22.89
N GLY A 436 4.50 -0.77 -24.06
CA GLY A 436 5.39 -0.98 -25.21
C GLY A 436 6.03 -2.38 -25.23
N SER A 437 6.29 -2.86 -26.44
CA SER A 437 6.96 -4.15 -26.66
C SER A 437 8.46 -4.06 -26.39
N ARG A 438 9.08 -5.12 -25.85
CA ARG A 438 10.55 -5.20 -25.76
C ARG A 438 11.23 -5.10 -27.14
N ALA A 439 10.53 -5.51 -28.20
CA ALA A 439 11.04 -5.44 -29.57
C ALA A 439 11.09 -3.99 -30.10
N ASP A 440 10.28 -3.09 -29.57
CA ASP A 440 10.27 -1.68 -29.94
C ASP A 440 10.77 -0.83 -28.77
N GLN A 441 12.10 -0.66 -28.73
CA GLN A 441 12.80 0.04 -27.65
C GLN A 441 12.37 1.51 -27.51
N GLN A 442 11.87 2.15 -28.59
CA GLN A 442 11.46 3.55 -28.57
C GLN A 442 10.05 3.73 -27.99
N GLN A 443 9.21 2.70 -28.08
CA GLN A 443 7.86 2.71 -27.53
C GLN A 443 7.80 2.29 -26.06
N GLN A 444 8.86 1.69 -25.50
CA GLN A 444 8.89 1.28 -24.10
C GLN A 444 8.85 2.45 -23.13
N LYS A 445 7.78 2.54 -22.34
CA LYS A 445 7.56 3.62 -21.37
C LYS A 445 6.95 3.08 -20.09
N LEU A 446 7.14 3.82 -19.01
CA LEU A 446 6.42 3.66 -17.76
C LEU A 446 5.26 4.65 -17.76
N LEU A 447 4.04 4.11 -17.75
CA LEU A 447 2.83 4.89 -17.54
C LEU A 447 2.67 5.17 -16.04
N VAL A 448 2.67 6.45 -15.68
CA VAL A 448 2.49 6.95 -14.32
C VAL A 448 1.14 7.64 -14.25
N VAL A 449 0.27 7.15 -13.37
CA VAL A 449 -1.10 7.64 -13.21
C VAL A 449 -1.24 8.27 -11.84
N SER A 450 -1.91 9.41 -11.80
CA SER A 450 -2.38 10.10 -10.60
C SER A 450 -3.88 10.37 -10.72
N HIS A 451 -4.49 11.10 -9.78
CA HIS A 451 -5.92 11.43 -9.91
C HIS A 451 -6.22 12.43 -11.03
N ASP A 452 -5.25 13.21 -11.45
CA ASP A 452 -5.42 14.34 -12.37
C ASP A 452 -4.44 14.35 -13.55
N MET A 453 -3.55 13.36 -13.64
CA MET A 453 -2.58 13.28 -14.72
C MET A 453 -2.20 11.84 -15.05
N VAL A 454 -2.01 11.58 -16.34
CA VAL A 454 -1.34 10.39 -16.85
C VAL A 454 -0.08 10.81 -17.60
N SER A 455 1.07 10.27 -17.23
CA SER A 455 2.37 10.62 -17.80
C SER A 455 3.10 9.40 -18.33
N GLY A 456 3.71 9.52 -19.52
CA GLY A 456 4.56 8.50 -20.13
C GLY A 456 6.04 8.85 -19.95
N VAL A 457 6.74 8.08 -19.12
CA VAL A 457 8.14 8.31 -18.74
C VAL A 457 9.04 7.26 -19.41
N PRO A 458 10.18 7.64 -20.02
CA PRO A 458 11.16 6.67 -20.52
C PRO A 458 11.69 5.76 -19.39
N LEU A 459 12.00 4.50 -19.72
CA LEU A 459 12.51 3.53 -18.73
C LEU A 459 13.97 3.77 -18.30
N HIS A 460 14.69 4.55 -19.07
CA HIS A 460 16.10 4.90 -18.85
C HIS A 460 16.38 6.32 -19.34
N ARG A 461 17.48 6.89 -18.87
CA ARG A 461 17.95 8.24 -19.25
C ARG A 461 19.46 8.24 -19.50
N CYS A 462 19.94 7.22 -20.22
CA CYS A 462 21.36 7.00 -20.51
C CYS A 462 22.06 8.25 -21.07
N GLU A 463 21.36 9.01 -21.92
CA GLU A 463 21.84 10.26 -22.53
C GLU A 463 22.23 11.36 -21.53
N ARG A 464 21.92 11.22 -20.23
CA ARG A 464 22.39 12.15 -19.19
C ARG A 464 23.88 11.97 -18.88
N ALA A 465 24.45 10.81 -19.17
CA ALA A 465 25.86 10.52 -18.99
C ALA A 465 26.64 10.81 -20.27
N THR A 466 27.64 11.68 -20.17
CA THR A 466 28.43 12.19 -21.29
C THR A 466 29.83 11.57 -21.38
N SER A 467 30.24 10.79 -20.39
CA SER A 467 31.54 10.11 -20.32
C SER A 467 31.38 8.62 -20.03
N CYS A 468 32.41 7.83 -20.32
CA CYS A 468 32.42 6.39 -20.02
C CYS A 468 32.19 6.15 -18.52
N SER A 469 32.94 6.86 -17.68
CA SER A 469 32.89 6.74 -16.23
C SER A 469 31.52 7.13 -15.67
N SER A 470 30.93 8.24 -16.14
CA SER A 470 29.57 8.63 -15.73
C SER A 470 28.49 7.65 -16.19
N CYS A 471 28.62 7.05 -17.38
CA CYS A 471 27.67 6.08 -17.91
C CYS A 471 27.67 4.78 -17.10
N VAL A 472 28.86 4.28 -16.76
CA VAL A 472 29.01 3.08 -15.93
C VAL A 472 28.56 3.32 -14.49
N ALA A 473 28.82 4.52 -13.95
CA ALA A 473 28.40 4.91 -12.61
C ALA A 473 26.87 4.92 -12.41
N LEU A 474 26.08 5.02 -13.49
CA LEU A 474 24.62 4.88 -13.41
C LEU A 474 24.19 3.52 -12.86
N GLN A 475 25.00 2.46 -13.04
CA GLN A 475 24.65 1.07 -12.70
C GLN A 475 23.30 0.61 -13.30
N ASP A 476 22.83 1.29 -14.35
CA ASP A 476 21.53 1.04 -14.96
C ASP A 476 21.64 -0.09 -15.99
N PRO A 477 20.89 -1.20 -15.84
CA PRO A 477 20.97 -2.32 -16.78
C PRO A 477 20.59 -1.96 -18.22
N TYR A 478 19.82 -0.88 -18.45
CA TYR A 478 19.54 -0.41 -19.81
C TYR A 478 20.72 0.32 -20.45
N CYS A 479 21.63 0.91 -19.67
CA CYS A 479 22.62 1.86 -20.17
C CYS A 479 23.99 1.22 -20.36
N VAL A 480 24.59 1.48 -21.52
CA VAL A 480 25.92 1.01 -21.88
C VAL A 480 26.70 2.13 -22.57
N TRP A 481 28.00 2.19 -22.32
CA TRP A 481 28.88 3.10 -23.03
C TRP A 481 29.28 2.48 -24.37
N ASN A 482 28.96 3.18 -25.46
CA ASN A 482 29.35 2.79 -26.81
C ASN A 482 30.67 3.49 -27.19
N VAL A 483 31.74 2.70 -27.33
CA VAL A 483 33.09 3.21 -27.63
C VAL A 483 33.18 3.90 -29.00
N ALA A 484 32.48 3.38 -30.00
CA ALA A 484 32.53 3.92 -31.37
C ALA A 484 31.79 5.28 -31.46
N MET A 485 30.63 5.39 -30.82
CA MET A 485 29.81 6.60 -30.82
C MET A 485 30.27 7.62 -29.77
N LYS A 486 31.02 7.19 -28.75
CA LYS A 486 31.37 7.98 -27.56
C LYS A 486 30.13 8.54 -26.85
N LEU A 487 29.08 7.74 -26.75
CA LEU A 487 27.80 8.10 -26.14
C LEU A 487 27.30 6.98 -25.22
N CYS A 488 26.56 7.37 -24.18
CA CYS A 488 25.87 6.44 -23.29
C CYS A 488 24.47 6.15 -23.85
N ILE A 489 24.28 4.95 -24.39
CA ILE A 489 23.06 4.57 -25.11
C ILE A 489 22.38 3.38 -24.45
N ARG A 490 21.15 3.11 -24.88
CA ARG A 490 20.49 1.84 -24.59
C ARG A 490 20.97 0.78 -25.58
N ALA A 491 21.64 -0.27 -25.09
CA ALA A 491 22.00 -1.43 -25.91
C ALA A 491 22.33 -2.65 -25.02
N GLU A 492 22.37 -3.84 -25.64
CA GLU A 492 22.69 -5.12 -24.97
C GLU A 492 24.20 -5.47 -25.03
N THR A 493 24.99 -4.61 -25.68
CA THR A 493 26.43 -4.75 -25.86
C THR A 493 27.13 -3.41 -25.70
N GLY A 494 28.27 -3.40 -25.02
CA GLY A 494 29.03 -2.20 -24.72
C GLY A 494 29.74 -2.31 -23.38
N ILE A 495 30.34 -1.21 -22.93
CA ILE A 495 30.98 -1.13 -21.62
C ILE A 495 29.90 -0.85 -20.56
N GLN A 496 29.81 -1.72 -19.55
CA GLN A 496 28.85 -1.61 -18.46
C GLN A 496 29.41 -2.29 -17.20
N SER A 497 29.06 -1.78 -16.02
CA SER A 497 29.35 -2.44 -14.74
C SER A 497 28.24 -2.13 -13.73
N ILE A 498 27.26 -3.03 -13.65
CA ILE A 498 26.11 -2.88 -12.73
C ILE A 498 26.52 -3.16 -11.27
N ALA A 499 27.43 -4.11 -11.08
CA ALA A 499 27.84 -4.54 -9.73
C ALA A 499 28.63 -3.44 -9.00
N THR A 500 29.67 -2.90 -9.63
CA THR A 500 30.60 -1.94 -9.00
C THR A 500 30.35 -0.50 -9.40
N GLY A 501 29.78 -0.24 -10.58
CA GLY A 501 29.69 1.13 -11.11
C GLY A 501 31.01 1.66 -11.67
N GLU A 502 32.02 0.80 -11.81
CA GLU A 502 33.33 1.13 -12.35
C GLU A 502 33.75 0.08 -13.38
N HIS A 503 34.42 0.51 -14.46
CA HIS A 503 34.90 -0.39 -15.52
C HIS A 503 36.33 -0.03 -15.94
N PRO A 504 37.27 -0.99 -16.01
CA PRO A 504 38.69 -0.71 -16.29
C PRO A 504 38.97 -0.04 -17.65
N SER A 505 38.07 -0.23 -18.62
CA SER A 505 38.18 0.38 -19.95
C SER A 505 37.71 1.84 -20.01
N CYS A 506 37.15 2.38 -18.92
CA CYS A 506 36.91 3.81 -18.83
C CYS A 506 38.18 4.48 -18.33
N GLU A 507 38.70 5.45 -19.08
CA GLU A 507 39.81 6.28 -18.63
C GLU A 507 39.39 7.03 -17.35
N PRO A 508 40.29 7.13 -16.35
CA PRO A 508 40.02 7.98 -15.19
C PRO A 508 39.80 9.40 -15.69
N GLU A 509 38.74 10.06 -15.23
CA GLU A 509 38.55 11.46 -15.58
C GLU A 509 39.79 12.24 -15.15
N PRO A 510 40.33 13.14 -15.99
CA PRO A 510 41.48 13.95 -15.60
C PRO A 510 41.07 14.67 -14.31
N SER A 511 41.78 14.37 -13.22
CA SER A 511 41.63 15.12 -12.00
C SER A 511 41.80 16.57 -12.38
N GLU A 512 40.75 17.40 -12.20
CA GLU A 512 40.94 18.84 -12.18
C GLU A 512 42.10 19.07 -11.21
N GLU A 513 43.24 19.53 -11.74
CA GLU A 513 44.34 19.98 -10.91
C GLU A 513 43.72 20.96 -9.93
N LYS A 514 43.72 20.60 -8.63
CA LYS A 514 43.44 21.56 -7.59
C LYS A 514 44.42 22.70 -7.81
N VAL A 515 43.94 23.79 -8.38
CA VAL A 515 44.66 25.06 -8.37
C VAL A 515 44.91 25.35 -6.90
N GLU A 516 46.15 25.12 -6.46
CA GLU A 516 46.58 25.50 -5.12
C GLU A 516 46.40 27.01 -4.99
N VAL A 517 45.34 27.41 -4.28
CA VAL A 517 45.19 28.79 -3.84
C VAL A 517 46.37 29.08 -2.91
N PRO A 518 47.16 30.14 -3.15
CA PRO A 518 48.30 30.47 -2.30
C PRO A 518 47.84 30.69 -0.86
N THR A 519 48.41 29.93 0.06
CA THR A 519 48.19 30.06 1.49
C THR A 519 48.83 31.36 2.00
N VAL A 520 48.01 32.30 2.45
CA VAL A 520 48.47 33.46 3.24
C VAL A 520 48.73 32.99 4.68
N PRO A 521 49.85 33.35 5.31
CA PRO A 521 50.21 32.86 6.64
C PRO A 521 49.29 33.43 7.74
N PRO A 522 49.11 32.69 8.85
CA PRO A 522 48.12 33.03 9.87
C PRO A 522 48.57 34.20 10.74
N THR A 523 47.76 35.24 10.83
CA THR A 523 47.83 36.27 11.87
C THR A 523 47.10 35.80 13.14
N VAL A 524 47.71 36.18 14.26
CA VAL A 524 47.46 35.85 15.68
C VAL A 524 45.98 35.89 16.11
N PRO A 525 45.52 34.99 17.01
CA PRO A 525 44.12 34.91 17.43
C PRO A 525 43.74 36.02 18.43
N LEU A 526 42.71 36.80 18.11
CA LEU A 526 42.02 37.66 19.09
C LEU A 526 40.91 36.86 19.78
N MET A 527 41.06 36.71 21.09
CA MET A 527 40.05 36.17 22.00
C MET A 527 38.90 37.18 22.16
N CYS A 528 37.66 36.76 21.88
CA CYS A 528 36.47 37.49 22.31
C CYS A 528 35.73 36.70 23.39
N SER A 529 35.67 37.30 24.58
CA SER A 529 34.91 36.85 25.74
C SER A 529 33.55 37.56 25.75
N CYS A 530 32.45 36.81 25.83
CA CYS A 530 31.13 37.37 26.07
C CYS A 530 30.99 37.81 27.53
N LYS A 531 30.49 39.03 27.75
CA LYS A 531 29.86 39.45 28.99
C LYS A 531 28.43 39.91 28.70
N THR A 532 27.52 39.40 29.51
CA THR A 532 26.11 39.77 29.63
C THR A 532 25.97 41.20 30.18
N ALA A 533 24.99 41.96 29.69
CA ALA A 533 24.40 43.08 30.42
C ALA A 533 22.95 43.29 29.99
N GLU A 534 22.14 43.58 31.01
CA GLU A 534 20.70 43.76 31.02
C GLU A 534 20.23 45.10 30.45
N ALA A 535 18.91 45.18 30.34
CA ALA A 535 18.06 46.24 29.83
C ALA A 535 18.29 47.64 30.43
N VAL A 536 17.99 48.66 29.62
CA VAL A 536 17.54 49.98 30.07
C VAL A 536 16.51 50.52 29.05
N ASP A 537 15.29 50.75 29.54
CA ASP A 537 14.26 51.62 28.94
C ASP A 537 14.70 53.09 29.04
N GLU A 538 14.43 53.93 28.02
CA GLU A 538 13.72 55.21 28.19
C GLU A 538 13.46 55.96 26.88
N ALA A 539 12.38 56.72 26.92
CA ALA A 539 11.65 57.39 25.86
C ALA A 539 12.23 58.77 25.45
N ALA A 540 11.86 59.25 24.24
CA ALA A 540 11.11 60.51 24.02
C ALA A 540 11.15 60.97 22.54
N ASP A 541 9.96 60.95 21.93
CA ASP A 541 9.24 61.99 21.16
C ASP A 541 9.86 62.87 20.05
N VAL A 542 8.94 63.29 19.15
CA VAL A 542 8.86 64.47 18.25
C VAL A 542 8.48 64.13 16.79
N ASP A 543 7.16 64.16 16.56
CA ASP A 543 6.36 64.96 15.60
C ASP A 543 6.70 65.10 14.09
N GLY A 544 5.65 65.00 13.24
CA GLY A 544 5.72 65.35 11.80
C GLY A 544 4.60 64.85 10.85
N ILE A 545 3.39 65.41 11.00
CA ILE A 545 2.24 65.66 10.08
C ILE A 545 2.35 65.20 8.59
N GLN A 546 1.31 64.53 8.03
CA GLN A 546 0.39 65.07 6.96
C GLN A 546 -0.70 64.07 6.48
N GLU A 547 -1.95 64.56 6.42
CA GLU A 547 -3.22 63.92 6.00
C GLU A 547 -3.36 63.65 4.50
N ILE A 548 -4.13 62.61 4.09
CA ILE A 548 -5.18 62.66 3.02
C ILE A 548 -6.30 61.64 3.37
N GLY A 549 -7.57 62.08 3.31
CA GLY A 549 -8.82 61.32 3.60
C GLY A 549 -9.21 60.24 2.57
N GLU A 550 -10.39 59.63 2.54
CA GLU A 550 -11.68 59.78 3.25
C GLU A 550 -12.57 58.55 2.90
N ALA A 551 -13.48 58.16 3.82
CA ALA A 551 -14.71 57.32 3.72
C ALA A 551 -14.63 55.88 3.12
N ASP A 552 -15.36 54.87 3.61
CA ASP A 552 -16.76 54.93 4.06
C ASP A 552 -17.16 53.85 5.10
N ASN A 553 -18.26 54.15 5.81
CA ASN A 553 -18.76 53.57 7.05
C ASN A 553 -19.54 52.24 6.92
N LEU A 554 -19.59 51.48 8.03
CA LEU A 554 -20.84 50.84 8.47
C LEU A 554 -20.95 50.85 10.02
N LYS A 555 -21.90 51.64 10.51
CA LYS A 555 -22.37 51.76 11.91
C LYS A 555 -23.27 50.57 12.29
N VAL A 556 -23.19 50.10 13.54
CA VAL A 556 -24.37 49.67 14.31
C VAL A 556 -24.25 50.18 15.75
N GLU A 557 -25.39 50.67 16.23
CA GLU A 557 -25.63 51.53 17.39
C GLU A 557 -25.43 50.84 18.74
N ALA A 558 -24.95 51.63 19.72
CA ALA A 558 -25.10 51.37 21.14
C ALA A 558 -26.09 52.38 21.71
N SER A 559 -27.21 51.88 22.26
CA SER A 559 -28.14 52.66 23.06
C SER A 559 -27.80 52.51 24.55
N GLN A 560 -27.63 53.64 25.22
CA GLN A 560 -27.52 53.76 26.67
C GLN A 560 -28.89 53.57 27.31
N MET A 561 -28.94 52.94 28.49
CA MET A 561 -29.80 53.38 29.59
C MET A 561 -29.27 52.88 30.93
N ALA A 562 -29.19 53.80 31.89
CA ALA A 562 -28.62 53.61 33.21
C ALA A 562 -29.65 53.11 34.24
N SER A 563 -29.12 52.31 35.18
CA SER A 563 -29.47 52.14 36.60
C SER A 563 -30.92 51.83 37.03
N ALA A 564 -31.13 50.59 37.49
CA ALA A 564 -31.92 50.31 38.69
C ALA A 564 -31.51 48.96 39.32
N GLY A 565 -31.17 48.96 40.62
CA GLY A 565 -31.32 47.79 41.51
C GLY A 565 -30.19 46.76 41.54
N GLY A 566 -29.18 47.01 42.38
CA GLY A 566 -28.23 45.97 42.81
C GLY A 566 -28.90 44.92 43.69
N THR A 567 -29.44 43.87 43.09
CA THR A 567 -29.79 42.59 43.74
C THR A 567 -29.84 41.40 42.75
N ALA A 568 -29.89 41.63 41.43
CA ALA A 568 -30.04 40.54 40.45
C ALA A 568 -28.74 39.75 40.16
N VAL A 569 -27.58 40.41 40.20
CA VAL A 569 -26.29 39.79 39.81
C VAL A 569 -25.82 38.77 40.85
N GLU A 570 -25.98 39.05 42.14
CA GLU A 570 -25.62 38.10 43.21
C GLU A 570 -26.49 36.85 43.17
N ILE A 571 -27.79 36.98 42.88
CA ILE A 571 -28.71 35.83 42.75
C ILE A 571 -28.30 34.95 41.57
N VAL A 572 -27.91 35.56 40.44
CA VAL A 572 -27.44 34.80 39.26
C VAL A 572 -26.12 34.10 39.56
N ILE A 573 -25.17 34.77 40.23
CA ILE A 573 -23.89 34.15 40.60
C ILE A 573 -24.11 32.98 41.55
N VAL A 574 -24.95 33.12 42.57
CA VAL A 574 -25.25 32.04 43.52
C VAL A 574 -25.97 30.87 42.81
N ALA A 575 -26.90 31.16 41.90
CA ALA A 575 -27.60 30.12 41.14
C ALA A 575 -26.66 29.35 40.20
N VAL A 576 -25.75 30.04 39.51
CA VAL A 576 -24.75 29.42 38.64
C VAL A 576 -23.79 28.55 39.44
N MET A 577 -23.26 29.07 40.55
CA MET A 577 -22.36 28.30 41.42
C MET A 577 -23.04 27.07 42.02
N ALA A 578 -24.31 27.19 42.45
CA ALA A 578 -25.08 26.05 42.94
C ALA A 578 -25.30 25.00 41.83
N SER A 579 -25.60 25.42 40.61
CA SER A 579 -25.82 24.50 39.48
C SER A 579 -24.56 23.72 39.08
N ILE A 580 -23.38 24.36 39.16
CA ILE A 580 -22.09 23.71 38.87
C ILE A 580 -21.78 22.66 39.94
N ILE A 581 -21.99 22.99 41.22
CA ILE A 581 -21.74 22.07 42.33
C ILE A 581 -22.67 20.86 42.25
N VAL A 582 -23.96 21.09 42.00
CA VAL A 582 -24.93 19.99 41.85
C VAL A 582 -24.57 19.10 40.66
N SER A 583 -24.16 19.69 39.53
CA SER A 583 -23.76 18.93 38.34
C SER A 583 -22.51 18.08 38.58
N LEU A 584 -21.52 18.61 39.32
CA LEU A 584 -20.31 17.86 39.68
C LEU A 584 -20.62 16.72 40.65
N VAL A 585 -21.48 16.93 41.64
CA VAL A 585 -21.86 15.89 42.61
C VAL A 585 -22.67 14.81 41.93
N VAL A 586 -23.65 15.16 41.08
CA VAL A 586 -24.45 14.19 40.33
C VAL A 586 -23.56 13.44 39.33
N GLY A 587 -22.68 14.13 38.62
CA GLY A 587 -21.70 13.51 37.71
C GLY A 587 -20.76 12.55 38.43
N PHE A 588 -20.28 12.92 39.62
CA PHE A 588 -19.45 12.06 40.45
C PHE A 588 -20.22 10.83 40.97
N LEU A 589 -21.46 10.99 41.41
CA LEU A 589 -22.28 9.86 41.89
C LEU A 589 -22.66 8.90 40.76
N ILE A 590 -22.98 9.41 39.57
CA ILE A 590 -23.21 8.59 38.37
C ILE A 590 -21.92 7.88 37.97
N GLY A 591 -20.78 8.61 37.92
CA GLY A 591 -19.47 8.04 37.62
C GLY A 591 -19.06 6.95 38.61
N TYR A 592 -19.28 7.18 39.91
CA TYR A 592 -18.98 6.23 40.98
C TYR A 592 -19.84 4.97 40.90
N LYS A 593 -21.14 5.11 40.58
CA LYS A 593 -22.03 3.96 40.32
C LYS A 593 -21.63 3.17 39.08
N PHE A 594 -21.22 3.83 37.99
CA PHE A 594 -20.74 3.14 36.79
C PHE A 594 -19.35 2.49 36.98
N GLN A 595 -18.48 3.08 37.81
CA GLN A 595 -17.16 2.52 38.14
C GLN A 595 -17.27 1.30 39.08
N SER A 596 -18.22 1.31 40.01
CA SER A 596 -18.54 0.13 40.84
C SER A 596 -19.08 -1.05 40.02
N CYS A 597 -19.64 -0.82 38.83
CA CYS A 597 -20.08 -1.89 37.92
C CYS A 597 -18.97 -2.38 36.97
N ARG A 598 -17.86 -1.66 36.80
CA ARG A 598 -16.72 -2.05 35.92
C ARG A 598 -15.52 -2.64 36.66
N TYR A 599 -15.39 -2.40 37.97
CA TYR A 599 -14.20 -2.82 38.73
C TYR A 599 -14.05 -4.35 38.90
N ARG A 600 -15.03 -5.16 38.47
CA ARG A 600 -14.99 -6.62 38.66
C ARG A 600 -14.39 -7.41 37.50
N ASP A 601 -14.21 -6.81 36.31
CA ASP A 601 -13.73 -7.52 35.11
C ASP A 601 -12.32 -7.10 34.64
N ASP A 602 -11.88 -5.86 34.89
CA ASP A 602 -10.62 -5.35 34.30
C ASP A 602 -9.34 -5.80 35.04
N VAL A 603 -9.40 -6.08 36.35
CA VAL A 603 -8.21 -6.48 37.13
C VAL A 603 -7.79 -7.93 36.84
N PHE A 604 -8.69 -8.76 36.30
CA PHE A 604 -8.40 -10.17 35.98
C PHE A 604 -7.72 -10.35 34.62
N LEU A 605 -7.98 -9.45 33.66
CA LEU A 605 -7.43 -9.50 32.30
C LEU A 605 -5.95 -9.06 32.24
N ASP A 606 -5.58 -8.02 32.97
CA ASP A 606 -4.22 -7.44 32.89
C ASP A 606 -3.14 -8.34 33.54
N ARG A 607 -3.55 -9.12 34.55
CA ARG A 607 -2.66 -10.09 35.24
C ARG A 607 -2.40 -11.36 34.42
N ASN A 608 -3.33 -11.74 33.54
CA ASN A 608 -3.16 -12.91 32.67
C ASN A 608 -2.35 -12.58 31.40
N CYS A 609 -2.49 -11.38 30.83
CA CYS A 609 -1.66 -10.96 29.69
C CYS A 609 -0.17 -10.79 30.06
N SER A 610 0.12 -10.18 31.21
CA SER A 610 1.50 -9.99 31.69
C SER A 610 2.18 -11.31 32.10
N SER A 611 1.42 -12.28 32.62
CA SER A 611 1.93 -13.62 32.93
C SER A 611 2.09 -14.51 31.67
N LEU A 612 1.22 -14.37 30.67
CA LEU A 612 1.35 -15.04 29.36
C LEU A 612 2.53 -14.50 28.54
N GLN A 613 2.82 -13.19 28.58
CA GLN A 613 4.04 -12.64 27.98
C GLN A 613 5.31 -13.18 28.65
N ARG A 614 5.32 -13.34 29.98
CA ARG A 614 6.43 -14.02 30.68
C ARG A 614 6.54 -15.51 30.36
N GLY A 615 5.41 -16.19 30.14
CA GLY A 615 5.37 -17.61 29.75
C GLY A 615 5.86 -17.87 28.33
N ARG A 616 5.59 -16.95 27.39
CA ARG A 616 6.06 -17.03 25.99
C ARG A 616 7.58 -16.89 25.85
N ASN A 617 8.22 -16.14 26.76
CA ASN A 617 9.68 -16.05 26.83
C ASN A 617 10.36 -17.34 27.33
N ARG A 618 9.59 -18.36 27.76
CA ARG A 618 10.12 -19.67 28.18
C ARG A 618 9.74 -20.84 27.27
N LEU A 619 8.83 -20.65 26.31
CA LEU A 619 8.32 -21.72 25.44
C LEU A 619 8.58 -21.50 23.94
N SER A 620 9.45 -20.56 23.58
CA SER A 620 9.95 -20.37 22.21
C SER A 620 11.44 -20.76 22.06
N SER A 621 11.92 -21.66 22.92
CA SER A 621 13.27 -22.21 22.88
C SER A 621 13.19 -23.74 22.85
N GLY A 622 13.57 -24.35 21.72
CA GLY A 622 13.56 -25.80 21.45
C GLY A 622 12.50 -26.18 20.42
N ASP A 623 12.77 -26.73 19.24
CA ASP A 623 13.94 -27.44 18.74
C ASP A 623 14.10 -27.21 17.22
N ASN A 624 15.32 -26.93 16.78
CA ASN A 624 15.70 -26.97 15.38
C ASN A 624 16.92 -27.90 15.28
N PRO A 625 16.78 -29.14 14.80
CA PRO A 625 17.83 -30.15 14.91
C PRO A 625 18.83 -30.06 13.76
N HIS A 626 19.46 -28.90 13.55
CA HIS A 626 20.59 -28.75 12.62
C HIS A 626 21.40 -27.47 12.92
N PHE A 627 22.08 -27.38 14.07
CA PHE A 627 23.27 -26.53 14.21
C PHE A 627 24.12 -27.06 15.37
N HIS A 628 25.11 -27.89 15.05
CA HIS A 628 26.28 -28.07 15.89
C HIS A 628 27.27 -26.95 15.56
N THR A 629 27.66 -26.16 16.56
CA THR A 629 29.03 -25.65 16.73
C THR A 629 29.15 -24.91 18.06
N ASP A 630 30.21 -25.24 18.80
CA ASP A 630 30.59 -24.69 20.09
C ASP A 630 30.75 -23.17 20.05
N HIS A 631 30.18 -22.44 21.01
CA HIS A 631 30.82 -21.25 21.60
C HIS A 631 30.18 -20.89 22.96
N VAL A 632 31.08 -20.57 23.90
CA VAL A 632 30.86 -20.34 25.33
C VAL A 632 30.32 -18.94 25.60
N GLY A 633 29.32 -18.89 26.49
CA GLY A 633 28.70 -17.78 27.24
C GLY A 633 29.13 -16.33 27.03
N LEU A 634 28.12 -15.48 26.76
CA LEU A 634 27.98 -14.10 27.26
C LEU A 634 26.50 -13.66 27.10
N ALA A 635 25.81 -13.35 28.19
CA ALA A 635 24.45 -12.81 28.15
C ALA A 635 24.48 -11.29 27.87
N PRO A 636 23.72 -10.74 26.91
CA PRO A 636 23.73 -9.30 26.64
C PRO A 636 22.85 -8.53 27.64
N LYS A 637 23.43 -7.54 28.32
CA LYS A 637 22.71 -6.51 29.09
C LYS A 637 22.10 -5.50 28.11
N GLN A 638 20.80 -5.22 28.28
CA GLN A 638 20.06 -4.17 27.58
C GLN A 638 20.76 -2.80 27.73
N MET A 639 21.05 -2.12 26.61
CA MET A 639 21.47 -0.72 26.58
C MET A 639 20.44 0.10 25.81
N ASN A 640 19.89 1.15 26.44
CA ASN A 640 19.04 2.14 25.79
C ASN A 640 19.87 3.40 25.52
N ILE A 641 19.82 3.89 24.28
CA ILE A 641 20.43 5.17 23.88
C ILE A 641 19.37 6.26 23.96
N VAL A 642 19.66 7.34 24.68
CA VAL A 642 18.88 8.58 24.67
C VAL A 642 19.75 9.66 24.02
N MET A 643 19.34 10.17 22.86
CA MET A 643 19.99 11.32 22.22
C MET A 643 19.39 12.63 22.71
N ASN A 644 20.24 13.61 23.06
CA ASN A 644 19.82 14.99 23.29
C ASN A 644 20.24 15.89 22.10
N ARG A 645 19.41 16.89 21.81
CA ARG A 645 19.31 17.63 20.53
C ARG A 645 20.38 18.71 20.30
N LYS A 646 21.58 18.57 20.86
CA LYS A 646 22.72 19.45 20.55
C LYS A 646 23.99 18.59 20.49
N GLY A 647 24.40 18.30 19.26
CA GLY A 647 25.46 17.34 18.97
C GLY A 647 26.82 17.75 19.51
N ASN A 648 27.22 17.18 20.65
CA ASN A 648 28.60 16.86 20.99
C ASN A 648 28.63 15.65 21.95
N PHE A 649 29.57 14.74 21.70
CA PHE A 649 29.81 13.49 22.44
C PHE A 649 30.15 13.71 23.92
N VAL A 650 29.61 12.91 24.85
CA VAL A 650 30.29 12.42 26.08
C VAL A 650 29.58 11.17 26.68
N GLU A 651 30.38 10.10 26.87
CA GLU A 651 30.47 9.09 27.96
C GLU A 651 29.21 8.39 28.54
N THR A 652 29.18 7.05 28.43
CA THR A 652 28.16 6.17 29.01
C THR A 652 28.56 5.66 30.40
N LYS A 653 27.78 5.98 31.44
CA LYS A 653 27.83 5.30 32.75
C LYS A 653 26.55 4.47 32.99
N PRO A 654 26.65 3.27 33.58
CA PRO A 654 25.48 2.45 33.89
C PRO A 654 24.70 3.01 35.08
N VAL A 655 23.41 3.31 34.89
CA VAL A 655 22.50 3.72 35.98
C VAL A 655 21.87 2.48 36.63
N THR A 656 22.17 2.26 37.91
CA THR A 656 21.46 1.29 38.76
C THR A 656 20.06 1.81 39.11
N LYS A 657 19.03 0.97 38.90
CA LYS A 657 17.63 1.23 39.29
C LYS A 657 17.54 1.69 40.76
N SER A 658 17.13 2.94 40.96
CA SER A 658 16.64 3.43 42.25
C SER A 658 15.11 3.35 42.24
N ASN A 659 14.55 2.41 43.00
CA ASN A 659 13.13 2.41 43.35
C ASN A 659 12.89 3.52 44.40
N LYS A 660 12.47 4.70 43.97
CA LYS A 660 11.75 5.64 44.83
C LYS A 660 10.58 6.26 44.07
N VAL A 661 9.38 5.94 44.53
CA VAL A 661 8.14 6.62 44.24
C VAL A 661 8.08 7.83 45.17
N TYR A 662 7.87 9.02 44.62
CA TYR A 662 7.35 10.16 45.40
C TYR A 662 5.91 10.38 44.96
N LEU A 663 5.02 10.45 45.96
CA LEU A 663 3.60 10.76 45.83
C LEU A 663 3.38 12.15 45.23
#